data_AF-L0RUU7-F1
#
_entry.id   AF-L0RUU7-F1
#
_cell.length_a   1.000
_cell.length_b   1.000
_cell.length_c   1.000
_cell.angle_alpha   90.00
_cell.angle_beta   90.00
_cell.angle_gamma   90.00
#
_symmetry.space_group_name_H-M   'P 1'
#
loop_
_entity.id
_entity.type
_entity.pdbx_description
1 polymer ?
#
loop_
_entity_poly.entity_id
_entity_poly.type
_entity_poly.pdbx_seq_one_letter_code
_entity_poly.pdbx_strand_id
1 'polypeptide(L)'
;MLILYYVWEQERLGNLLIPKREKNINGYELESFSISNKHGFISQNEFFRNGGIAISADKRNSILVKNNYFAYNPARINIGSIGLYKSSKIGLVSPLYEVFVSNDLVNNDWLFIWFKSKHFNKIVERKKAGSVRQTINLNDISDDQIIIPSFYEQCNIATTFQSLNSLITLHQRELKILKNFKKSLFVKMNVGKNLTILPAALTKKTNVWEQERFNNLYIFASEGGTPSTFVEEYYKNGKIPFVKIEDTLKKYIYSTKNFITELGLNKSSAWIIKKDNIIFTNGATVGNISINKIDLSTKQGILGIILKENFNVEFIYYLLNTINFKNKINQIKTKGTFDILTLNNIDTIKINIINNKNEQLNISNLLSKIDSLITLHQRELKILKSFKKSLFQKMIAGKNLTILLAALTKMTNVWEQEKIENICDRFDNYRIPISEKNRIKGNTPYYGANGIQDYVKGYTHSGENILIAEDGVNDVNNYSILYVNEKIWVNNHAHVIKASNKLNNNFFISLSLKRVDWSSLLVGGERFKLNASTLMNIFIKICNTNEQNKISIIFNIINSLITLHQRKLNALENLKKTLLEKMFPSENSVFPSIRFKEFTNAWEQERLGNLSDIKSGDFVIKIKQSPIFKFPVYNGGSTYTGFYKEFNFLGPKVVISSRGAAGSVNYVKSNFWAGNSVFVLDFMKDKMVNLFFSYILLKNLEFKMRSMISSTGIPALSVKDVCKIKLFLCNLNEQQRIGNIFLLINSLIALHQRKLKILKSFKKSLFVKMIVGKNLTILSATLTKMTNVWEQERLGNLCEQAKSRAVITDIKSRGKYDLYGVNGFIGKTNLTPINNGKKAILVVVDGSVGKTLILPPNSFFTSTLEALYIKEGFLIDFLFNSLKTEQLLKFSTGSIIKHLYFNEYRGINILVPNLKEQNKISIIFNNINSLIALHQRELKILKIFKKSLLQKMIVGKNLTILSMSLTKMTNVWEQEKIGNIFTITRGYVLGKEKISLEKNAYFKYPVFSSQTGNNGLMGYYNSYLFDKAITWTTDGIYAGDVNYRDEKFYCTNVCGVLLNNDGYINLCNAISINKVSKKHVTKVGNPKLMNNVMKEILFSYSNNLKEQTNISIIFNNINSLITLHQRGQFRRENEKKIRNFVL
;
A
#
# COMPACT_ATOMS: atom_id res chain seq x y z
N MET A 1 -50.56 12.63 3.49
CA MET A 1 -50.45 12.59 4.97
C MET A 1 -49.08 12.02 5.34
N LEU A 2 -48.27 12.76 6.11
CA LEU A 2 -47.01 12.36 6.78
C LEU A 2 -46.08 11.32 6.10
N ILE A 3 -45.10 11.80 5.32
CA ILE A 3 -43.88 11.03 5.02
C ILE A 3 -42.78 11.49 5.99
N LEU A 4 -42.40 10.59 6.89
CA LEU A 4 -41.47 10.85 7.99
C LEU A 4 -40.07 11.27 7.52
N TYR A 5 -39.59 12.38 8.08
CA TYR A 5 -38.17 12.67 8.13
C TYR A 5 -37.47 11.53 8.90
N TYR A 6 -36.52 10.83 8.28
CA TYR A 6 -35.53 10.05 9.05
C TYR A 6 -34.54 11.01 9.70
N VAL A 7 -35.03 11.65 10.77
CA VAL A 7 -34.22 12.20 11.86
C VAL A 7 -33.47 11.03 12.48
N TRP A 8 -32.23 11.26 12.91
CA TRP A 8 -31.57 10.28 13.78
C TRP A 8 -32.37 10.15 15.08
N GLU A 9 -32.56 8.93 15.56
CA GLU A 9 -33.40 8.66 16.73
C GLU A 9 -32.76 9.27 17.98
N GLN A 10 -33.57 9.93 18.79
CA GLN A 10 -33.14 10.61 20.01
C GLN A 10 -33.35 9.67 21.18
N GLU A 11 -32.25 9.19 21.74
CA GLU A 11 -32.24 8.19 22.81
C GLU A 11 -31.59 8.72 24.08
N ARG A 12 -31.91 8.12 25.23
CA ARG A 12 -31.20 8.41 26.49
C ARG A 12 -29.91 7.61 26.54
N LEU A 13 -28.80 8.22 26.95
CA LEU A 13 -27.52 7.52 27.11
C LEU A 13 -27.64 6.31 28.05
N GLY A 14 -28.43 6.40 29.12
CA GLY A 14 -28.69 5.29 30.05
C GLY A 14 -29.31 4.05 29.40
N ASN A 15 -30.14 4.21 28.36
CA ASN A 15 -30.72 3.08 27.61
C ASN A 15 -29.67 2.34 26.78
N LEU A 16 -28.60 3.04 26.40
CA LEU A 16 -27.58 2.57 25.45
C LEU A 16 -26.32 2.06 26.14
N LEU A 17 -26.02 2.53 27.37
CA LEU A 17 -24.81 2.21 28.12
C LEU A 17 -25.13 1.24 29.26
N ILE A 18 -24.62 0.01 29.18
CA ILE A 18 -24.81 -1.03 30.18
C ILE A 18 -23.60 -1.04 31.13
N PRO A 19 -23.75 -0.65 32.41
CA PRO A 19 -22.64 -0.65 33.37
C PRO A 19 -22.06 -2.06 33.59
N LYS A 20 -20.77 -2.15 33.88
CA LYS A 20 -20.07 -3.40 34.21
C LYS A 20 -19.14 -3.19 35.40
N ARG A 21 -19.46 -3.81 36.54
CA ARG A 21 -18.62 -3.78 37.76
C ARG A 21 -18.14 -5.18 38.19
N GLU A 22 -17.88 -6.04 37.21
CA GLU A 22 -17.30 -7.38 37.42
C GLU A 22 -15.90 -7.21 38.05
N LYS A 23 -15.79 -7.49 39.35
CA LYS A 23 -14.56 -7.35 40.14
C LYS A 23 -13.66 -8.57 39.99
N ASN A 24 -12.36 -8.36 40.15
CA ASN A 24 -11.32 -9.38 40.14
C ASN A 24 -11.24 -10.21 41.43
N ILE A 25 -12.39 -10.59 42.01
CA ILE A 25 -12.52 -11.16 43.38
C ILE A 25 -11.54 -12.31 43.62
N ASN A 26 -11.36 -13.16 42.61
CA ASN A 26 -10.50 -14.34 42.64
C ASN A 26 -8.98 -14.02 42.56
N GLY A 27 -8.58 -12.75 42.70
CA GLY A 27 -7.19 -12.32 42.86
C GLY A 27 -6.30 -12.49 41.63
N TYR A 28 -6.89 -12.45 40.44
CA TYR A 28 -6.17 -12.82 39.23
C TYR A 28 -5.01 -11.85 38.90
N GLU A 29 -3.85 -12.40 38.51
CA GLU A 29 -2.61 -11.71 38.12
C GLU A 29 -2.73 -10.96 36.77
N LEU A 30 -3.32 -9.77 36.81
CA LEU A 30 -3.80 -9.11 35.60
C LEU A 30 -3.06 -7.82 35.25
N GLU A 31 -2.59 -7.74 34.00
CA GLU A 31 -2.16 -6.47 33.38
C GLU A 31 -3.22 -5.38 33.57
N SER A 32 -2.80 -4.33 34.29
CA SER A 32 -3.60 -3.18 34.66
C SER A 32 -3.37 -2.04 33.67
N PHE A 33 -4.45 -1.40 33.25
CA PHE A 33 -4.44 -0.33 32.27
C PHE A 33 -4.84 0.99 32.92
N SER A 34 -4.17 2.06 32.52
CA SER A 34 -4.66 3.43 32.71
C SER A 34 -5.29 3.90 31.41
N ILE A 35 -6.32 4.75 31.49
CA ILE A 35 -6.85 5.42 30.30
C ILE A 35 -6.26 6.82 30.19
N SER A 36 -5.62 7.08 29.06
CA SER A 36 -5.08 8.39 28.68
C SER A 36 -5.86 8.99 27.52
N ASN A 37 -5.97 10.31 27.47
CA ASN A 37 -6.57 11.04 26.34
C ASN A 37 -5.85 10.80 25.00
N LYS A 38 -4.54 10.53 25.02
CA LYS A 38 -3.68 10.37 23.84
C LYS A 38 -3.65 8.95 23.26
N HIS A 39 -3.69 7.93 24.12
CA HIS A 39 -3.53 6.52 23.72
C HIS A 39 -4.77 5.64 24.02
N GLY A 40 -5.77 6.16 24.75
CA GLY A 40 -6.83 5.33 25.29
C GLY A 40 -6.28 4.44 26.40
N PHE A 41 -6.69 3.17 26.43
CA PHE A 41 -6.07 2.16 27.28
C PHE A 41 -4.58 2.02 26.97
N ILE A 42 -3.73 2.25 27.97
CA ILE A 42 -2.29 2.01 27.93
C ILE A 42 -1.89 1.20 29.16
N SER A 43 -0.95 0.26 28.98
CA SER A 43 -0.44 -0.56 30.09
C SER A 43 0.19 0.35 31.15
N GLN A 44 -0.13 0.15 32.42
CA GLN A 44 0.47 0.94 33.51
C GLN A 44 2.00 0.78 33.55
N ASN A 45 2.49 -0.41 33.18
CA ASN A 45 3.91 -0.72 33.06
C ASN A 45 4.61 0.08 31.94
N GLU A 46 3.92 0.41 30.85
CA GLU A 46 4.45 1.26 29.77
C GLU A 46 4.31 2.76 30.09
N PHE A 47 3.33 3.14 30.91
CA PHE A 47 2.97 4.53 31.16
C PHE A 47 3.75 5.17 32.33
N PHE A 48 3.97 4.42 33.41
CA PHE A 48 4.75 4.88 34.55
C PHE A 48 6.18 4.31 34.47
N ARG A 49 7.20 5.17 34.57
CA ARG A 49 8.58 4.70 34.77
C ARG A 49 8.60 3.92 36.09
N ASN A 50 9.03 2.65 36.02
CA ASN A 50 9.01 1.68 37.12
C ASN A 50 7.59 1.27 37.59
N GLY A 51 6.55 1.41 36.74
CA GLY A 51 5.17 0.91 36.96
C GLY A 51 4.36 1.56 38.11
N GLY A 52 5.01 2.23 39.06
CA GLY A 52 4.39 2.94 40.17
C GLY A 52 3.87 2.04 41.30
N ILE A 53 3.16 2.64 42.25
CA ILE A 53 2.63 2.01 43.48
C ILE A 53 1.66 0.84 43.16
N ALA A 54 1.15 0.75 41.94
CA ALA A 54 0.21 -0.29 41.50
C ALA A 54 0.84 -1.67 41.19
N ILE A 55 2.18 -1.81 41.22
CA ILE A 55 2.81 -3.13 41.03
C ILE A 55 2.43 -4.09 42.16
N SER A 56 2.56 -3.63 43.42
CA SER A 56 2.38 -4.41 44.65
C SER A 56 1.00 -4.27 45.30
N ALA A 57 0.11 -3.40 44.79
CA ALA A 57 -1.23 -3.21 45.34
C ALA A 57 -2.15 -4.42 45.10
N ASP A 58 -3.02 -4.74 46.07
CA ASP A 58 -4.04 -5.78 45.91
C ASP A 58 -5.01 -5.42 44.77
N LYS A 59 -5.07 -6.32 43.78
CA LYS A 59 -5.88 -6.17 42.57
C LYS A 59 -7.26 -6.84 42.68
N ARG A 60 -7.62 -7.49 43.80
CA ARG A 60 -8.93 -8.15 43.98
C ARG A 60 -10.13 -7.21 43.75
N ASN A 61 -9.99 -5.96 44.18
CA ASN A 61 -11.01 -4.92 44.00
C ASN A 61 -11.02 -4.26 42.61
N SER A 62 -10.10 -4.58 41.70
CA SER A 62 -10.05 -3.99 40.36
C SER A 62 -11.16 -4.51 39.44
N ILE A 63 -11.59 -3.70 38.47
CA ILE A 63 -12.69 -4.01 37.54
C ILE A 63 -12.14 -4.62 36.25
N LEU A 64 -12.81 -5.65 35.75
CA LEU A 64 -12.46 -6.39 34.54
C LEU A 64 -12.96 -5.67 33.27
N VAL A 65 -12.10 -5.50 32.25
CA VAL A 65 -12.44 -4.82 30.98
C VAL A 65 -12.23 -5.74 29.77
N LYS A 66 -13.32 -6.24 29.17
CA LYS A 66 -13.31 -7.21 28.05
C LYS A 66 -13.29 -6.50 26.70
N ASN A 67 -13.12 -7.24 25.59
CA ASN A 67 -13.12 -6.63 24.25
C ASN A 67 -14.41 -5.82 24.01
N ASN A 68 -14.29 -4.64 23.39
CA ASN A 68 -15.33 -3.62 23.25
C ASN A 68 -15.80 -2.93 24.54
N TYR A 69 -15.19 -3.17 25.71
CA TYR A 69 -15.56 -2.42 26.93
C TYR A 69 -15.02 -0.99 26.86
N PHE A 70 -15.82 -0.05 27.31
CA PHE A 70 -15.39 1.32 27.59
C PHE A 70 -14.90 1.43 29.02
N ALA A 71 -13.92 2.29 29.26
CA ALA A 71 -13.60 2.75 30.60
C ALA A 71 -13.09 4.20 30.61
N TYR A 72 -13.37 4.90 31.71
CA TYR A 72 -12.81 6.22 32.01
C TYR A 72 -12.71 6.43 33.53
N ASN A 73 -11.85 7.35 33.95
CA ASN A 73 -11.80 7.79 35.36
C ASN A 73 -12.69 9.04 35.52
N PRO A 74 -13.69 9.05 36.42
CA PRO A 74 -14.59 10.19 36.67
C PRO A 74 -13.88 11.53 36.83
N ALA A 75 -12.75 11.56 37.53
CA ALA A 75 -11.95 12.77 37.78
C ALA A 75 -11.08 13.22 36.59
N ARG A 76 -11.18 12.53 35.43
CA ARG A 76 -10.35 12.78 34.23
C ARG A 76 -11.11 12.78 32.91
N ILE A 77 -12.44 12.64 32.92
CA ILE A 77 -13.23 12.67 31.68
C ILE A 77 -13.30 14.08 31.07
N ASN A 78 -13.25 15.12 31.89
CA ASN A 78 -13.10 16.53 31.48
C ASN A 78 -11.90 16.77 30.54
N ILE A 79 -10.77 16.08 30.75
CA ILE A 79 -9.60 16.13 29.85
C ILE A 79 -9.64 15.08 28.72
N GLY A 80 -10.80 14.46 28.47
CA GLY A 80 -11.07 13.54 27.37
C GLY A 80 -10.59 12.10 27.57
N SER A 81 -10.25 11.70 28.80
CA SER A 81 -9.64 10.39 29.13
C SER A 81 -10.65 9.25 29.22
N ILE A 82 -11.30 8.96 28.09
CA ILE A 82 -12.15 7.77 27.86
C ILE A 82 -11.52 6.86 26.80
N GLY A 83 -11.56 5.55 27.02
CA GLY A 83 -10.99 4.52 26.14
C GLY A 83 -12.03 3.49 25.69
N LEU A 84 -11.80 2.89 24.53
CA LEU A 84 -12.47 1.66 24.08
C LEU A 84 -11.43 0.54 24.01
N TYR A 85 -11.68 -0.56 24.70
CA TYR A 85 -10.73 -1.67 24.82
C TYR A 85 -10.82 -2.59 23.60
N LYS A 86 -9.82 -2.53 22.72
CA LYS A 86 -9.71 -3.36 21.52
C LYS A 86 -8.57 -4.36 21.67
N SER A 87 -8.83 -5.42 22.44
CA SER A 87 -7.87 -6.47 22.76
C SER A 87 -8.56 -7.81 22.79
N SER A 88 -7.84 -8.89 22.47
CA SER A 88 -8.30 -10.25 22.77
C SER A 88 -7.92 -10.69 24.20
N LYS A 89 -7.01 -10.01 24.92
CA LYS A 89 -6.90 -10.12 26.39
C LYS A 89 -8.12 -9.41 27.02
N ILE A 90 -8.43 -9.67 28.29
CA ILE A 90 -9.23 -8.76 29.15
C ILE A 90 -8.23 -8.01 30.05
N GLY A 91 -8.44 -6.73 30.31
CA GLY A 91 -7.61 -5.90 31.19
C GLY A 91 -8.15 -5.81 32.61
N LEU A 92 -7.37 -5.19 33.52
CA LEU A 92 -7.93 -4.50 34.69
C LEU A 92 -7.92 -2.99 34.50
N VAL A 93 -8.86 -2.34 35.16
CA VAL A 93 -8.77 -0.93 35.56
C VAL A 93 -9.03 -0.82 37.07
N SER A 94 -8.54 0.25 37.70
CA SER A 94 -8.80 0.52 39.12
C SER A 94 -10.31 0.59 39.42
N PRO A 95 -10.78 0.24 40.64
CA PRO A 95 -12.19 0.39 41.03
C PRO A 95 -12.73 1.82 40.90
N LEU A 96 -11.84 2.82 40.83
CA LEU A 96 -12.17 4.23 40.61
C LEU A 96 -12.59 4.54 39.16
N TYR A 97 -12.61 3.56 38.25
CA TYR A 97 -13.02 3.76 36.86
C TYR A 97 -14.47 3.35 36.65
N GLU A 98 -15.19 4.16 35.88
CA GLU A 98 -16.47 3.78 35.30
C GLU A 98 -16.23 2.89 34.09
N VAL A 99 -16.91 1.74 34.05
CA VAL A 99 -16.74 0.70 33.04
C VAL A 99 -18.11 0.28 32.54
N PHE A 100 -18.26 0.19 31.21
CA PHE A 100 -19.55 -0.13 30.57
C PHE A 100 -19.34 -0.70 29.16
N VAL A 101 -20.42 -1.23 28.58
CA VAL A 101 -20.54 -1.61 27.16
C VAL A 101 -21.72 -0.88 26.53
N SER A 102 -21.77 -0.80 25.21
CA SER A 102 -23.03 -0.44 24.53
C SER A 102 -23.99 -1.64 24.46
N ASN A 103 -25.28 -1.36 24.35
CA ASN A 103 -26.28 -2.34 23.89
C ASN A 103 -26.14 -2.62 22.37
N ASP A 104 -26.97 -3.52 21.85
CA ASP A 104 -26.92 -3.96 20.44
C ASP A 104 -27.43 -2.92 19.43
N LEU A 105 -28.12 -1.86 19.88
CA LEU A 105 -28.55 -0.75 19.03
C LEU A 105 -27.38 0.16 18.60
N VAL A 106 -26.22 0.06 19.28
CA VAL A 106 -25.09 0.96 19.09
C VAL A 106 -23.79 0.23 18.78
N ASN A 107 -23.14 0.66 17.70
CA ASN A 107 -21.82 0.21 17.31
C ASN A 107 -20.73 0.86 18.20
N ASN A 108 -20.02 0.03 18.96
CA ASN A 108 -18.94 0.46 19.85
C ASN A 108 -17.88 1.38 19.19
N ASP A 109 -17.46 1.11 17.95
CA ASP A 109 -16.47 1.96 17.26
C ASP A 109 -17.04 3.33 16.89
N TRP A 110 -18.34 3.42 16.56
CA TRP A 110 -19.04 4.69 16.34
C TRP A 110 -19.18 5.49 17.64
N LEU A 111 -19.64 4.84 18.71
CA LEU A 111 -19.83 5.45 20.02
C LEU A 111 -18.51 6.00 20.59
N PHE A 112 -17.38 5.30 20.38
CA PHE A 112 -16.06 5.80 20.75
C PHE A 112 -15.64 7.06 19.97
N ILE A 113 -16.08 7.20 18.71
CA ILE A 113 -15.88 8.43 17.93
C ILE A 113 -16.78 9.54 18.51
N TRP A 114 -18.03 9.23 18.88
CA TRP A 114 -18.95 10.17 19.53
C TRP A 114 -18.45 10.68 20.89
N PHE A 115 -17.85 9.84 21.73
CA PHE A 115 -17.24 10.26 23.02
C PHE A 115 -16.04 11.19 22.90
N LYS A 116 -15.53 11.46 21.69
CA LYS A 116 -14.50 12.49 21.46
C LYS A 116 -15.10 13.82 20.98
N SER A 117 -16.43 13.94 20.95
CA SER A 117 -17.15 15.05 20.35
C SER A 117 -17.17 16.32 21.20
N LYS A 118 -17.31 17.47 20.52
CA LYS A 118 -17.62 18.74 21.20
C LYS A 118 -18.94 18.70 21.98
N HIS A 119 -19.91 17.87 21.57
CA HIS A 119 -21.20 17.77 22.25
C HIS A 119 -21.08 16.95 23.54
N PHE A 120 -20.38 15.81 23.49
CA PHE A 120 -20.01 15.08 24.71
C PHE A 120 -19.17 15.94 25.65
N ASN A 121 -18.20 16.71 25.13
CA ASN A 121 -17.47 17.68 25.94
C ASN A 121 -18.40 18.73 26.58
N LYS A 122 -19.47 19.19 25.91
CA LYS A 122 -20.47 20.10 26.51
C LYS A 122 -21.29 19.44 27.62
N ILE A 123 -21.69 18.17 27.44
CA ILE A 123 -22.34 17.38 28.49
C ILE A 123 -21.42 17.29 29.71
N VAL A 124 -20.15 16.96 29.48
CA VAL A 124 -19.10 16.89 30.50
C VAL A 124 -18.88 18.25 31.19
N GLU A 125 -18.81 19.35 30.45
CA GLU A 125 -18.69 20.70 31.06
C GLU A 125 -19.89 21.11 31.90
N ARG A 126 -21.10 20.64 31.56
CA ARG A 126 -22.35 20.91 32.30
C ARG A 126 -22.52 20.01 33.54
N LYS A 127 -22.13 18.74 33.45
CA LYS A 127 -22.40 17.71 34.48
C LYS A 127 -21.28 17.52 35.50
N LYS A 128 -20.14 18.18 35.32
CA LYS A 128 -19.02 18.12 36.27
C LYS A 128 -19.41 18.67 37.65
N ALA A 129 -19.22 17.86 38.69
CA ALA A 129 -19.42 18.24 40.08
C ALA A 129 -18.08 18.39 40.82
N GLY A 130 -18.02 19.28 41.82
CA GLY A 130 -16.85 19.50 42.67
C GLY A 130 -16.00 20.72 42.29
N SER A 131 -15.51 21.45 43.30
CA SER A 131 -14.73 22.70 43.16
C SER A 131 -13.26 22.46 42.77
N VAL A 132 -12.57 21.56 43.49
CA VAL A 132 -11.12 21.30 43.30
C VAL A 132 -10.84 20.09 42.40
N ARG A 133 -11.67 19.04 42.47
CA ARG A 133 -11.58 17.85 41.59
C ARG A 133 -12.93 17.60 40.94
N GLN A 134 -13.04 18.01 39.69
CA GLN A 134 -14.25 17.84 38.88
C GLN A 134 -14.45 16.37 38.49
N THR A 135 -15.54 15.75 38.96
CA THR A 135 -15.91 14.35 38.70
C THR A 135 -17.24 14.22 37.94
N ILE A 136 -17.37 13.15 37.16
CA ILE A 136 -18.63 12.74 36.49
C ILE A 136 -18.68 11.22 36.45
N ASN A 137 -19.73 10.62 37.00
CA ASN A 137 -20.02 9.19 36.97
C ASN A 137 -20.92 8.83 35.79
N LEU A 138 -21.11 7.53 35.52
CA LEU A 138 -21.90 7.08 34.38
C LEU A 138 -23.39 7.45 34.52
N ASN A 139 -23.92 7.41 35.74
CA ASN A 139 -25.30 7.80 36.04
C ASN A 139 -25.54 9.30 35.86
N ASP A 140 -24.52 10.14 36.09
CA ASP A 140 -24.67 11.60 35.96
C ASP A 140 -24.99 12.02 34.51
N ILE A 141 -24.69 11.15 33.54
CA ILE A 141 -24.97 11.33 32.10
C ILE A 141 -26.05 10.38 31.55
N SER A 142 -26.78 9.62 32.39
CA SER A 142 -27.78 8.65 31.90
C SER A 142 -28.96 9.32 31.20
N ASP A 143 -29.43 10.44 31.73
CA ASP A 143 -30.57 11.20 31.18
C ASP A 143 -30.17 12.15 30.03
N ASP A 144 -28.88 12.31 29.77
CA ASP A 144 -28.42 13.08 28.63
C ASP A 144 -28.84 12.39 27.31
N GLN A 145 -29.41 13.18 26.41
CA GLN A 145 -29.90 12.67 25.13
C GLN A 145 -28.78 12.60 24.10
N ILE A 146 -28.71 11.47 23.41
CA ILE A 146 -27.83 11.22 22.27
C ILE A 146 -28.69 10.95 21.04
N ILE A 147 -28.34 11.63 19.94
CA ILE A 147 -29.01 11.44 18.66
C ILE A 147 -28.22 10.38 17.88
N ILE A 148 -28.80 9.18 17.69
CA ILE A 148 -28.12 8.01 17.12
C ILE A 148 -28.54 7.71 15.66
N PRO A 149 -27.58 7.36 14.78
CA PRO A 149 -27.88 6.82 13.45
C PRO A 149 -28.42 5.39 13.53
N SER A 150 -29.02 4.90 12.45
CA SER A 150 -29.20 3.45 12.27
C SER A 150 -27.88 2.70 12.44
N PHE A 151 -27.91 1.49 13.03
CA PHE A 151 -26.70 0.70 13.31
C PHE A 151 -25.79 0.50 12.07
N TYR A 152 -26.41 0.36 10.89
CA TYR A 152 -25.69 0.28 9.60
C TYR A 152 -24.92 1.58 9.27
N GLU A 153 -25.56 2.74 9.45
CA GLU A 153 -24.93 4.05 9.27
C GLU A 153 -23.79 4.24 10.28
N GLN A 154 -23.99 3.87 11.56
CA GLN A 154 -22.95 3.87 12.59
C GLN A 154 -21.69 3.08 12.15
N CYS A 155 -21.88 1.86 11.63
CA CYS A 155 -20.79 1.00 11.14
C CYS A 155 -20.01 1.63 9.97
N ASN A 156 -20.70 2.29 9.04
CA ASN A 156 -20.08 2.97 7.89
C ASN A 156 -19.25 4.18 8.33
N ILE A 157 -19.76 4.94 9.29
CA ILE A 157 -19.06 6.09 9.90
C ILE A 157 -17.78 5.60 10.57
N ALA A 158 -17.89 4.59 11.44
CA ALA A 158 -16.76 3.99 12.14
C ALA A 158 -15.65 3.54 11.17
N THR A 159 -16.03 2.77 10.14
CA THR A 159 -15.12 2.28 9.10
C THR A 159 -14.44 3.42 8.34
N THR A 160 -15.16 4.53 8.08
CA THR A 160 -14.64 5.71 7.38
C THR A 160 -13.61 6.45 8.21
N PHE A 161 -13.90 6.71 9.50
CA PHE A 161 -12.94 7.33 10.41
C PHE A 161 -11.70 6.46 10.66
N GLN A 162 -11.87 5.13 10.79
CA GLN A 162 -10.75 4.18 10.87
C GLN A 162 -9.87 4.23 9.60
N SER A 163 -10.48 4.29 8.41
CA SER A 163 -9.77 4.39 7.14
C SER A 163 -8.98 5.69 7.00
N LEU A 164 -9.58 6.83 7.39
CA LEU A 164 -8.92 8.13 7.41
C LEU A 164 -7.79 8.21 8.44
N ASN A 165 -7.98 7.64 9.64
CA ASN A 165 -6.92 7.53 10.64
C ASN A 165 -5.74 6.69 10.12
N SER A 166 -6.02 5.60 9.40
CA SER A 166 -5.02 4.75 8.78
C SER A 166 -4.22 5.50 7.70
N LEU A 167 -4.91 6.28 6.86
CA LEU A 167 -4.27 7.11 5.82
C LEU A 167 -3.42 8.24 6.44
N ILE A 168 -3.95 8.96 7.43
CA ILE A 168 -3.19 9.98 8.18
C ILE A 168 -1.93 9.36 8.81
N THR A 169 -2.06 8.18 9.42
CA THR A 169 -0.93 7.44 10.01
C THR A 169 0.11 7.04 8.96
N LEU A 170 -0.33 6.65 7.75
CA LEU A 170 0.56 6.32 6.65
C LEU A 170 1.37 7.54 6.16
N HIS A 171 0.70 8.66 5.86
CA HIS A 171 1.40 9.88 5.43
C HIS A 171 2.31 10.43 6.55
N GLN A 172 1.96 10.26 7.83
CA GLN A 172 2.84 10.57 8.96
C GLN A 172 4.10 9.69 9.00
N ARG A 173 3.97 8.38 8.71
CA ARG A 173 5.11 7.45 8.60
C ARG A 173 5.99 7.78 7.39
N GLU A 174 5.42 8.04 6.22
CA GLU A 174 6.15 8.45 5.01
C GLU A 174 6.90 9.78 5.25
N LEU A 175 6.26 10.76 5.90
CA LEU A 175 6.92 12.02 6.30
C LEU A 175 8.08 11.79 7.28
N LYS A 176 7.94 10.86 8.25
CA LYS A 176 9.03 10.49 9.16
C LYS A 176 10.20 9.85 8.41
N ILE A 177 9.93 8.98 7.42
CA ILE A 177 10.95 8.35 6.58
C ILE A 177 11.70 9.41 5.75
N LEU A 178 10.98 10.30 5.06
CA LEU A 178 11.61 11.37 4.25
C LEU A 178 12.45 12.33 5.10
N LYS A 179 11.96 12.73 6.29
CA LYS A 179 12.74 13.54 7.24
C LYS A 179 13.98 12.82 7.76
N ASN A 180 13.88 11.54 8.09
CA ASN A 180 15.02 10.73 8.51
C ASN A 180 16.05 10.54 7.38
N PHE A 181 15.58 10.41 6.14
CA PHE A 181 16.45 10.32 4.96
C PHE A 181 17.18 11.65 4.68
N LYS A 182 16.47 12.80 4.74
CA LYS A 182 17.12 14.12 4.69
C LYS A 182 18.17 14.27 5.81
N LYS A 183 17.84 13.84 7.04
CA LYS A 183 18.77 13.86 8.17
C LYS A 183 20.01 12.98 7.92
N SER A 184 19.87 11.80 7.30
CA SER A 184 21.02 10.93 7.01
C SER A 184 21.89 11.45 5.85
N LEU A 185 21.32 12.16 4.88
CA LEU A 185 22.10 12.90 3.87
C LEU A 185 22.90 14.05 4.51
N PHE A 186 22.28 14.84 5.40
CA PHE A 186 23.00 15.88 6.15
C PHE A 186 24.13 15.30 7.02
N VAL A 187 23.93 14.15 7.66
CA VAL A 187 25.01 13.46 8.40
C VAL A 187 26.16 13.05 7.48
N LYS A 188 25.90 12.62 6.24
CA LYS A 188 26.96 12.29 5.27
C LYS A 188 27.74 13.52 4.80
N MET A 189 27.06 14.66 4.54
CA MET A 189 27.71 15.94 4.23
C MET A 189 28.70 16.36 5.33
N ASN A 190 28.35 16.15 6.61
CA ASN A 190 29.21 16.54 7.73
C ASN A 190 30.58 15.87 7.73
N VAL A 191 30.68 14.57 7.39
CA VAL A 191 31.93 13.78 7.51
C VAL A 191 32.77 13.76 6.23
N GLY A 192 32.46 14.61 5.24
CA GLY A 192 33.14 14.57 3.94
C GLY A 192 32.95 13.24 3.20
N LYS A 193 31.97 12.42 3.60
CA LYS A 193 31.71 11.10 3.00
C LYS A 193 30.67 11.23 1.90
N ASN A 194 31.01 10.69 0.74
CA ASN A 194 30.32 10.95 -0.51
C ASN A 194 28.81 10.66 -0.47
N LEU A 195 28.04 11.61 -1.00
CA LEU A 195 26.61 11.49 -1.23
C LEU A 195 26.31 10.72 -2.53
N THR A 196 26.81 9.48 -2.64
CA THR A 196 26.64 8.64 -3.84
C THR A 196 25.17 8.23 -4.08
N ILE A 197 24.43 9.11 -4.76
CA ILE A 197 23.06 8.89 -5.27
C ILE A 197 22.93 9.36 -6.74
N LEU A 198 23.94 10.03 -7.32
CA LEU A 198 23.93 10.57 -8.69
C LEU A 198 25.20 10.22 -9.50
N PRO A 199 25.20 10.42 -10.84
CA PRO A 199 26.20 9.95 -11.81
C PRO A 199 27.69 10.25 -11.53
N ALA A 200 28.54 9.24 -11.72
CA ALA A 200 30.01 9.42 -11.84
C ALA A 200 30.46 9.95 -13.24
N ALA A 201 29.52 10.30 -14.12
CA ALA A 201 29.77 10.55 -15.55
C ALA A 201 30.48 11.87 -15.86
N LEU A 202 30.83 12.65 -14.83
CA LEU A 202 31.38 13.99 -14.93
C LEU A 202 32.66 14.20 -14.10
N THR A 203 33.24 13.15 -13.51
CA THR A 203 34.50 13.27 -12.75
C THR A 203 35.46 12.09 -13.00
N LYS A 204 36.29 12.18 -14.05
CA LYS A 204 37.69 11.76 -13.90
C LYS A 204 38.30 12.63 -12.80
N LYS A 205 39.04 12.05 -11.84
CA LYS A 205 39.80 12.71 -10.73
C LYS A 205 39.31 14.13 -10.34
N THR A 206 38.45 14.26 -9.32
CA THR A 206 38.30 15.48 -8.46
C THR A 206 37.08 15.30 -7.57
N ASN A 207 37.29 14.69 -6.40
CA ASN A 207 36.16 14.43 -5.50
C ASN A 207 36.68 14.27 -4.06
N VAL A 208 37.46 15.25 -3.62
CA VAL A 208 37.86 15.41 -2.22
C VAL A 208 36.84 16.37 -1.61
N TRP A 209 36.32 16.05 -0.43
CA TRP A 209 35.67 17.07 0.39
C TRP A 209 36.78 17.80 1.11
N GLU A 210 37.01 19.06 0.76
CA GLU A 210 38.08 19.88 1.33
C GLU A 210 37.55 20.69 2.50
N GLN A 211 38.40 20.99 3.47
CA GLN A 211 38.02 21.70 4.68
C GLN A 211 38.39 23.18 4.55
N GLU A 212 37.40 24.00 4.23
CA GLU A 212 37.55 25.42 3.95
C GLU A 212 37.05 26.31 5.10
N ARG A 213 37.55 27.55 5.20
CA ARG A 213 36.99 28.58 6.09
C ARG A 213 35.77 29.24 5.45
N PHE A 214 34.84 29.77 6.25
CA PHE A 214 33.61 30.36 5.72
C PHE A 214 33.86 31.63 4.89
N ASN A 215 34.84 32.46 5.25
CA ASN A 215 35.24 33.63 4.47
C ASN A 215 35.71 33.27 3.04
N ASN A 216 36.21 32.06 2.81
CA ASN A 216 36.62 31.61 1.48
C ASN A 216 35.42 31.34 0.54
N LEU A 217 34.18 31.35 1.04
CA LEU A 217 32.97 31.01 0.27
C LEU A 217 32.35 32.20 -0.51
N TYR A 218 32.63 33.43 -0.10
CA TYR A 218 31.97 34.63 -0.62
C TYR A 218 32.94 35.65 -1.22
N ILE A 219 32.43 36.52 -2.09
CA ILE A 219 33.14 37.69 -2.62
C ILE A 219 32.86 38.89 -1.71
N PHE A 220 31.60 39.04 -1.29
CA PHE A 220 31.18 40.08 -0.36
C PHE A 220 30.11 39.54 0.59
N ALA A 221 30.24 39.89 1.86
CA ALA A 221 29.22 39.65 2.88
C ALA A 221 29.18 40.85 3.83
N SER A 222 27.99 41.33 4.14
CA SER A 222 27.79 42.44 5.08
C SER A 222 26.40 42.40 5.69
N GLU A 223 26.23 43.02 6.85
CA GLU A 223 24.91 43.26 7.43
C GLU A 223 24.16 44.32 6.62
N GLY A 224 22.83 44.32 6.75
CA GLY A 224 22.02 45.44 6.30
C GLY A 224 21.98 46.58 7.30
N GLY A 225 21.07 47.54 7.07
CA GLY A 225 20.83 48.69 7.93
C GLY A 225 19.34 48.93 8.13
N THR A 226 18.97 49.62 9.20
CA THR A 226 17.63 50.23 9.29
C THR A 226 17.82 51.73 9.10
N PRO A 227 17.19 52.34 8.07
CA PRO A 227 17.06 53.79 8.00
C PRO A 227 16.39 54.34 9.28
N SER A 228 16.59 55.62 9.60
CA SER A 228 15.94 56.20 10.78
C SER A 228 14.41 56.08 10.67
N THR A 229 13.79 55.36 11.62
CA THR A 229 12.34 55.17 11.65
C THR A 229 11.57 56.44 11.98
N PHE A 230 12.26 57.50 12.40
CA PHE A 230 11.70 58.83 12.62
C PHE A 230 11.59 59.66 11.33
N VAL A 231 12.17 59.21 10.21
CA VAL A 231 12.10 59.91 8.92
C VAL A 231 11.16 59.16 7.99
N GLU A 232 9.92 59.66 7.85
CA GLU A 232 8.86 59.00 7.09
C GLU A 232 9.24 58.77 5.61
N GLU A 233 9.96 59.72 5.01
CA GLU A 233 10.44 59.70 3.61
C GLU A 233 11.33 58.49 3.29
N TYR A 234 11.94 57.84 4.28
CA TYR A 234 12.75 56.63 4.07
C TYR A 234 11.89 55.38 3.80
N TYR A 235 10.58 55.46 4.03
CA TYR A 235 9.62 54.34 3.91
C TYR A 235 8.42 54.68 3.02
N LYS A 236 7.97 55.93 3.01
CA LYS A 236 6.80 56.41 2.26
C LYS A 236 6.98 56.13 0.76
N ASN A 237 6.03 55.41 0.16
CA ASN A 237 6.08 54.96 -1.24
C ASN A 237 7.36 54.16 -1.62
N GLY A 238 8.00 53.52 -0.64
CA GLY A 238 9.19 52.69 -0.85
C GLY A 238 8.97 51.57 -1.87
N LYS A 239 9.94 51.39 -2.76
CA LYS A 239 9.91 50.37 -3.83
C LYS A 239 10.96 49.26 -3.64
N ILE A 240 11.95 49.48 -2.77
CA ILE A 240 13.03 48.52 -2.52
C ILE A 240 12.55 47.52 -1.46
N PRO A 241 12.44 46.20 -1.75
CA PRO A 241 11.97 45.21 -0.79
C PRO A 241 12.88 45.14 0.44
N PHE A 242 12.33 45.33 1.65
CA PHE A 242 13.09 45.40 2.90
C PHE A 242 12.79 44.21 3.82
N VAL A 243 13.78 43.32 3.97
CA VAL A 243 13.70 42.06 4.69
C VAL A 243 13.81 42.27 6.20
N LYS A 244 12.81 41.80 6.95
CA LYS A 244 12.87 41.61 8.41
C LYS A 244 13.00 40.13 8.75
N ILE A 245 13.28 39.82 10.02
CA ILE A 245 13.55 38.45 10.51
C ILE A 245 12.42 37.46 10.12
N GLU A 246 11.16 37.90 10.16
CA GLU A 246 9.99 37.10 9.79
C GLU A 246 9.95 36.64 8.33
N ASP A 247 10.56 37.40 7.40
CA ASP A 247 10.64 37.05 5.99
C ASP A 247 11.63 35.88 5.77
N THR A 248 12.61 35.72 6.66
CA THR A 248 13.65 34.66 6.62
C THR A 248 13.17 33.28 7.10
N LEU A 249 11.91 33.14 7.54
CA LEU A 249 11.36 31.87 8.03
C LEU A 249 11.13 30.80 6.94
N LYS A 250 11.32 31.16 5.66
CA LYS A 250 11.16 30.28 4.51
C LYS A 250 12.47 30.17 3.74
N LYS A 251 12.65 29.04 3.02
CA LYS A 251 13.79 28.83 2.13
C LYS A 251 13.94 29.93 1.06
N TYR A 252 12.83 30.45 0.53
CA TYR A 252 12.83 31.41 -0.56
C TYR A 252 12.07 32.67 -0.18
N ILE A 253 12.67 33.83 -0.44
CA ILE A 253 12.05 35.16 -0.32
C ILE A 253 11.65 35.62 -1.72
N TYR A 254 10.36 35.53 -2.02
CA TYR A 254 9.75 35.99 -3.29
C TYR A 254 9.11 37.39 -3.17
N SER A 255 8.91 37.87 -1.94
CA SER A 255 8.38 39.18 -1.59
C SER A 255 8.67 39.47 -0.11
N THR A 256 8.64 40.75 0.27
CA THR A 256 8.72 41.23 1.66
C THR A 256 7.40 41.93 2.03
N LYS A 257 7.13 42.13 3.31
CA LYS A 257 6.02 42.99 3.76
C LYS A 257 6.36 44.48 3.76
N ASN A 258 7.64 44.81 3.92
CA ASN A 258 8.14 46.16 4.12
C ASN A 258 8.98 46.57 2.91
N PHE A 259 9.06 47.88 2.70
CA PHE A 259 9.87 48.49 1.64
C PHE A 259 10.57 49.74 2.19
N ILE A 260 11.65 50.15 1.54
CA ILE A 260 12.34 51.42 1.77
C ILE A 260 12.43 52.21 0.45
N THR A 261 12.63 53.52 0.56
CA THR A 261 12.96 54.39 -0.58
C THR A 261 14.46 54.34 -0.88
N GLU A 262 14.83 54.84 -2.06
CA GLU A 262 16.23 55.00 -2.46
C GLU A 262 16.96 56.01 -1.57
N LEU A 263 16.26 57.06 -1.11
CA LEU A 263 16.76 57.98 -0.08
C LEU A 263 17.05 57.25 1.24
N GLY A 264 16.13 56.38 1.70
CA GLY A 264 16.33 55.56 2.89
C GLY A 264 17.51 54.60 2.77
N LEU A 265 17.69 53.98 1.60
CA LEU A 265 18.88 53.16 1.29
C LEU A 265 20.16 54.01 1.44
N ASN A 266 20.25 55.12 0.73
CA ASN A 266 21.44 55.99 0.67
C ASN A 266 21.75 56.70 2.00
N LYS A 267 20.81 56.79 2.94
CA LYS A 267 20.98 57.39 4.28
C LYS A 267 21.10 56.34 5.40
N SER A 268 21.47 55.11 5.07
CA SER A 268 21.73 54.05 6.05
C SER A 268 22.81 53.07 5.58
N SER A 269 23.18 52.10 6.41
CA SER A 269 24.04 50.97 6.01
C SER A 269 23.31 49.89 5.19
N ALA A 270 22.07 50.14 4.78
CA ALA A 270 21.29 49.22 3.95
C ALA A 270 21.83 49.23 2.51
N TRP A 271 22.01 48.05 1.93
CA TRP A 271 22.53 47.87 0.57
C TRP A 271 21.70 46.86 -0.23
N ILE A 272 21.81 46.88 -1.57
CA ILE A 272 21.02 46.00 -2.44
C ILE A 272 21.73 44.67 -2.66
N ILE A 273 21.12 43.60 -2.17
CA ILE A 273 21.49 42.22 -2.41
C ILE A 273 20.73 41.75 -3.65
N LYS A 274 21.46 41.49 -4.75
CA LYS A 274 20.89 40.93 -5.98
C LYS A 274 20.26 39.56 -5.75
N LYS A 275 19.24 39.21 -6.55
CA LYS A 275 18.56 37.90 -6.49
C LYS A 275 19.54 36.72 -6.54
N ASP A 276 19.10 35.59 -6.02
CA ASP A 276 19.83 34.32 -5.98
C ASP A 276 21.09 34.32 -5.09
N ASN A 277 21.08 35.03 -3.98
CA ASN A 277 22.13 35.04 -2.94
C ASN A 277 21.63 34.48 -1.59
N ILE A 278 22.54 34.32 -0.63
CA ILE A 278 22.22 33.82 0.71
C ILE A 278 21.87 35.00 1.63
N ILE A 279 20.75 34.85 2.36
CA ILE A 279 20.35 35.74 3.46
C ILE A 279 20.48 34.94 4.76
N PHE A 280 21.19 35.47 5.75
CA PHE A 280 21.49 34.80 7.02
C PHE A 280 21.21 35.71 8.22
N THR A 281 20.40 35.27 9.18
CA THR A 281 20.13 36.07 10.39
C THR A 281 21.21 35.87 11.44
N ASN A 282 21.82 36.96 11.91
CA ASN A 282 22.96 36.94 12.82
C ASN A 282 22.74 37.78 14.10
N GLY A 283 21.61 38.50 14.22
CA GLY A 283 21.14 39.11 15.46
C GLY A 283 19.72 38.66 15.85
N ALA A 284 19.44 38.65 17.16
CA ALA A 284 18.17 38.29 17.81
C ALA A 284 17.66 36.86 17.58
N THR A 285 17.36 36.48 16.33
CA THR A 285 17.04 35.08 15.95
C THR A 285 18.16 34.54 15.07
N VAL A 286 19.27 34.11 15.68
CA VAL A 286 20.47 33.67 14.94
C VAL A 286 20.24 32.33 14.20
N GLY A 287 20.65 32.26 12.94
CA GLY A 287 20.78 31.01 12.17
C GLY A 287 19.59 30.62 11.28
N ASN A 288 18.66 31.54 10.98
CA ASN A 288 17.78 31.38 9.82
C ASN A 288 18.60 31.61 8.54
N ILE A 289 18.31 30.82 7.51
CA ILE A 289 19.00 30.88 6.22
C ILE A 289 17.92 30.88 5.14
N SER A 290 17.99 31.81 4.20
CA SER A 290 17.09 31.93 3.05
C SER A 290 17.87 32.22 1.77
N ILE A 291 17.21 32.05 0.63
CA ILE A 291 17.67 32.48 -0.69
C ILE A 291 16.70 33.54 -1.19
N ASN A 292 17.18 34.73 -1.55
CA ASN A 292 16.33 35.74 -2.18
C ASN A 292 16.06 35.39 -3.65
N LYS A 293 14.83 35.59 -4.11
CA LYS A 293 14.41 35.39 -5.51
C LYS A 293 14.00 36.69 -6.21
N ILE A 294 14.25 37.80 -5.53
CA ILE A 294 14.12 39.19 -5.97
C ILE A 294 15.33 39.96 -5.44
N ASP A 295 15.68 41.07 -6.08
CA ASP A 295 16.61 42.05 -5.52
C ASP A 295 15.95 42.67 -4.27
N LEU A 296 16.71 42.81 -3.18
CA LEU A 296 16.19 43.29 -1.89
C LEU A 296 17.29 43.89 -1.01
N SER A 297 16.89 44.54 0.07
CA SER A 297 17.78 44.98 1.15
C SER A 297 17.36 44.37 2.49
N THR A 298 18.24 44.37 3.49
CA THR A 298 18.04 43.74 4.80
C THR A 298 18.14 44.74 5.96
N LYS A 299 17.47 44.41 7.08
CA LYS A 299 17.67 45.07 8.37
C LYS A 299 19.04 44.73 8.98
N GLN A 300 19.57 45.54 9.91
CA GLN A 300 20.67 45.10 10.79
C GLN A 300 20.33 43.80 11.53
N GLY A 301 21.35 43.00 11.85
CA GLY A 301 21.20 41.63 12.36
C GLY A 301 20.80 40.60 11.28
N ILE A 302 20.88 40.97 10.00
CA ILE A 302 20.66 40.09 8.85
C ILE A 302 21.74 40.35 7.79
N LEU A 303 22.62 39.37 7.60
CA LEU A 303 23.67 39.34 6.58
C LEU A 303 23.11 39.03 5.20
N GLY A 304 23.54 39.81 4.20
CA GLY A 304 23.55 39.40 2.79
C GLY A 304 24.91 38.82 2.43
N ILE A 305 24.94 37.67 1.74
CA ILE A 305 26.17 36.94 1.41
C ILE A 305 26.17 36.61 -0.08
N ILE A 306 27.09 37.24 -0.83
CA ILE A 306 27.32 37.05 -2.26
C ILE A 306 28.42 36.00 -2.46
N LEU A 307 28.03 34.80 -2.87
CA LEU A 307 28.93 33.67 -3.02
C LEU A 307 29.89 33.82 -4.21
N LYS A 308 31.09 33.22 -4.12
CA LYS A 308 31.99 33.08 -5.28
C LYS A 308 31.34 32.20 -6.35
N GLU A 309 31.64 32.46 -7.62
CA GLU A 309 30.97 31.81 -8.75
C GLU A 309 31.09 30.28 -8.77
N ASN A 310 32.14 29.71 -8.18
CA ASN A 310 32.33 28.26 -8.07
C ASN A 310 31.33 27.58 -7.11
N PHE A 311 30.55 28.34 -6.32
CA PHE A 311 29.58 27.80 -5.37
C PHE A 311 28.13 27.91 -5.85
N ASN A 312 27.38 26.82 -5.68
CA ASN A 312 25.96 26.74 -5.97
C ASN A 312 25.16 27.17 -4.72
N VAL A 313 24.42 28.27 -4.84
CA VAL A 313 23.64 28.90 -3.75
C VAL A 313 22.69 27.90 -3.06
N GLU A 314 22.03 27.06 -3.85
CA GLU A 314 21.13 26.00 -3.34
C GLU A 314 21.89 24.94 -2.51
N PHE A 315 23.11 24.57 -2.91
CA PHE A 315 23.97 23.66 -2.16
C PHE A 315 24.47 24.30 -0.86
N ILE A 316 24.93 25.56 -0.90
CA ILE A 316 25.36 26.28 0.30
C ILE A 316 24.20 26.43 1.29
N TYR A 317 23.01 26.81 0.83
CA TYR A 317 21.79 26.81 1.67
C TYR A 317 21.58 25.46 2.41
N TYR A 318 21.83 24.33 1.75
CA TYR A 318 21.72 23.01 2.37
C TYR A 318 22.86 22.70 3.33
N LEU A 319 24.08 23.11 3.00
CA LEU A 319 25.29 22.95 3.81
C LEU A 319 25.19 23.71 5.14
N LEU A 320 24.76 24.98 5.09
CA LEU A 320 24.51 25.80 6.29
C LEU A 320 23.30 25.28 7.10
N ASN A 321 22.39 24.54 6.48
CA ASN A 321 21.30 23.87 7.19
C ASN A 321 21.66 22.52 7.83
N THR A 322 22.92 22.08 7.74
CA THR A 322 23.40 20.88 8.44
C THR A 322 23.42 21.05 9.96
N ILE A 323 23.28 19.94 10.69
CA ILE A 323 23.33 19.95 12.16
C ILE A 323 24.72 20.38 12.69
N ASN A 324 25.80 20.10 11.96
CA ASN A 324 27.15 20.46 12.39
C ASN A 324 27.38 21.97 12.31
N PHE A 325 27.02 22.61 11.19
CA PHE A 325 27.10 24.07 11.08
C PHE A 325 26.26 24.75 12.16
N LYS A 326 25.01 24.32 12.36
CA LYS A 326 24.14 24.85 13.43
C LYS A 326 24.66 24.60 14.85
N ASN A 327 25.38 23.51 15.10
CA ASN A 327 26.03 23.28 16.38
C ASN A 327 27.21 24.23 16.59
N LYS A 328 28.08 24.42 15.59
CA LYS A 328 29.19 25.38 15.65
C LYS A 328 28.69 26.81 15.90
N ILE A 329 27.68 27.25 15.14
CA ILE A 329 26.98 28.53 15.35
C ILE A 329 26.47 28.67 16.80
N ASN A 330 25.88 27.62 17.39
CA ASN A 330 25.42 27.65 18.78
C ASN A 330 26.54 27.63 19.83
N GLN A 331 27.76 27.25 19.46
CA GLN A 331 28.94 27.29 20.34
C GLN A 331 29.63 28.65 20.35
N ILE A 332 29.65 29.35 19.20
CA ILE A 332 30.40 30.61 19.01
C ILE A 332 29.54 31.88 19.09
N LYS A 333 28.22 31.74 19.24
CA LYS A 333 27.32 32.88 19.46
C LYS A 333 27.49 33.44 20.87
N THR A 334 27.52 34.75 21.00
CA THR A 334 27.53 35.42 22.30
C THR A 334 26.10 35.39 22.85
N LYS A 335 25.93 34.83 24.05
CA LYS A 335 24.64 34.77 24.75
C LYS A 335 24.50 35.99 25.66
N GLY A 336 23.47 36.79 25.43
CA GLY A 336 23.04 37.88 26.30
C GLY A 336 21.51 38.01 26.26
N THR A 337 20.99 39.22 26.50
CA THR A 337 19.54 39.52 26.33
C THR A 337 19.03 39.17 24.93
N PHE A 338 19.90 39.28 23.93
CA PHE A 338 19.72 38.73 22.59
C PHE A 338 20.96 37.92 22.21
N ASP A 339 20.78 36.79 21.51
CA ASP A 339 21.89 36.07 20.88
C ASP A 339 22.45 36.94 19.73
N ILE A 340 23.77 37.14 19.71
CA ILE A 340 24.48 37.91 18.66
C ILE A 340 25.62 37.07 18.09
N LEU A 341 25.84 37.20 16.78
CA LEU A 341 26.92 36.55 16.06
C LEU A 341 27.50 37.48 14.99
N THR A 342 28.74 37.91 15.15
CA THR A 342 29.42 38.77 14.16
C THR A 342 29.88 37.95 12.94
N LEU A 343 30.08 38.61 11.78
CA LEU A 343 30.63 37.97 10.59
C LEU A 343 32.01 37.35 10.88
N ASN A 344 32.88 38.08 11.58
CA ASN A 344 34.21 37.60 12.02
C ASN A 344 34.12 36.26 12.78
N ASN A 345 33.12 36.07 13.65
CA ASN A 345 32.93 34.78 14.34
C ASN A 345 32.55 33.68 13.35
N ILE A 346 31.64 33.95 12.39
CA ILE A 346 31.22 32.99 11.36
C ILE A 346 32.41 32.58 10.48
N ASP A 347 33.30 33.52 10.14
CA ASP A 347 34.46 33.30 9.28
C ASP A 347 35.47 32.29 9.84
N THR A 348 35.54 32.16 11.17
CA THR A 348 36.36 31.12 11.82
C THR A 348 35.86 29.69 11.56
N ILE A 349 34.60 29.51 11.15
CA ILE A 349 33.98 28.20 10.98
C ILE A 349 34.62 27.46 9.79
N LYS A 350 35.38 26.40 10.10
CA LYS A 350 35.80 25.41 9.10
C LYS A 350 34.62 24.53 8.66
N ILE A 351 34.38 24.41 7.36
CA ILE A 351 33.29 23.64 6.73
C ILE A 351 33.87 22.70 5.67
N ASN A 352 33.34 21.49 5.58
CA ASN A 352 33.68 20.57 4.51
C ASN A 352 32.88 20.95 3.25
N ILE A 353 33.56 21.16 2.12
CA ILE A 353 32.95 21.61 0.86
C ILE A 353 33.39 20.77 -0.34
N ILE A 354 32.63 20.83 -1.44
CA ILE A 354 32.96 20.23 -2.73
C ILE A 354 33.27 21.36 -3.70
N ASN A 355 34.49 21.43 -4.23
CA ASN A 355 34.89 22.48 -5.17
C ASN A 355 34.26 22.32 -6.58
N ASN A 356 33.73 21.12 -6.90
CA ASN A 356 33.05 20.86 -8.17
C ASN A 356 31.58 21.36 -8.15
N LYS A 357 31.32 22.48 -8.84
CA LYS A 357 29.99 23.14 -8.95
C LYS A 357 28.88 22.23 -9.51
N ASN A 358 29.21 21.30 -10.42
CA ASN A 358 28.23 20.36 -10.99
C ASN A 358 27.76 19.33 -9.95
N GLU A 359 28.66 18.84 -9.09
CA GLU A 359 28.27 17.91 -8.02
C GLU A 359 27.52 18.60 -6.88
N GLN A 360 27.87 19.86 -6.57
CA GLN A 360 27.06 20.70 -5.69
C GLN A 360 25.61 20.82 -6.21
N LEU A 361 25.44 21.10 -7.52
CA LEU A 361 24.14 21.16 -8.19
C LEU A 361 23.38 19.83 -8.18
N ASN A 362 24.07 18.69 -8.33
CA ASN A 362 23.47 17.35 -8.20
C ASN A 362 22.88 17.14 -6.80
N ILE A 363 23.66 17.43 -5.76
CA ILE A 363 23.28 17.27 -4.36
C ILE A 363 22.12 18.20 -3.99
N SER A 364 22.18 19.47 -4.40
CA SER A 364 21.12 20.44 -4.11
C SER A 364 19.81 20.11 -4.84
N ASN A 365 19.88 19.59 -6.07
CA ASN A 365 18.73 19.06 -6.82
C ASN A 365 18.10 17.82 -6.17
N LEU A 366 18.88 16.96 -5.52
CA LEU A 366 18.34 15.82 -4.77
C LEU A 366 17.62 16.30 -3.50
N LEU A 367 18.25 17.20 -2.75
CA LEU A 367 17.71 17.73 -1.50
C LEU A 367 16.44 18.58 -1.73
N SER A 368 16.37 19.36 -2.81
CA SER A 368 15.18 20.13 -3.20
C SER A 368 14.01 19.24 -3.62
N LYS A 369 14.26 18.11 -4.30
CA LYS A 369 13.25 17.08 -4.58
C LYS A 369 12.71 16.44 -3.29
N ILE A 370 13.58 16.17 -2.32
CA ILE A 370 13.16 15.64 -1.00
C ILE A 370 12.30 16.65 -0.24
N ASP A 371 12.70 17.94 -0.22
CA ASP A 371 11.89 18.99 0.42
C ASP A 371 10.55 19.21 -0.28
N SER A 372 10.50 19.09 -1.60
CA SER A 372 9.24 19.13 -2.36
C SER A 372 8.30 17.98 -1.96
N LEU A 373 8.82 16.77 -1.79
CA LEU A 373 8.05 15.62 -1.29
C LEU A 373 7.59 15.80 0.16
N ILE A 374 8.47 16.28 1.06
CA ILE A 374 8.14 16.60 2.45
C ILE A 374 6.99 17.62 2.50
N THR A 375 7.09 18.69 1.71
CA THR A 375 6.08 19.74 1.60
C THR A 375 4.74 19.20 1.08
N LEU A 376 4.78 18.32 0.07
CA LEU A 376 3.58 17.66 -0.47
C LEU A 376 2.89 16.82 0.61
N HIS A 377 3.61 15.91 1.27
CA HIS A 377 3.04 15.08 2.34
C HIS A 377 2.52 15.90 3.53
N GLN A 378 3.14 17.05 3.84
CA GLN A 378 2.62 17.99 4.84
C GLN A 378 1.31 18.68 4.41
N ARG A 379 1.19 19.09 3.13
CA ARG A 379 -0.06 19.64 2.57
C ARG A 379 -1.17 18.60 2.58
N GLU A 380 -0.90 17.38 2.13
CA GLU A 380 -1.84 16.25 2.18
C GLU A 380 -2.31 15.96 3.61
N LEU A 381 -1.39 15.93 4.59
CA LEU A 381 -1.75 15.76 6.01
C LEU A 381 -2.61 16.91 6.54
N LYS A 382 -2.38 18.16 6.11
CA LYS A 382 -3.23 19.31 6.48
C LYS A 382 -4.64 19.13 5.91
N ILE A 383 -4.76 18.71 4.65
CA ILE A 383 -6.05 18.43 3.99
C ILE A 383 -6.78 17.28 4.69
N LEU A 384 -6.14 16.14 4.91
CA LEU A 384 -6.74 14.97 5.56
C LEU A 384 -7.20 15.26 7.00
N LYS A 385 -6.41 16.03 7.77
CA LYS A 385 -6.79 16.46 9.12
C LYS A 385 -7.96 17.45 9.11
N SER A 386 -7.96 18.41 8.16
CA SER A 386 -9.06 19.35 7.99
C SER A 386 -10.35 18.64 7.60
N PHE A 387 -10.27 17.71 6.64
CA PHE A 387 -11.38 16.86 6.23
C PHE A 387 -11.90 16.03 7.41
N LYS A 388 -11.04 15.32 8.15
CA LYS A 388 -11.42 14.60 9.37
C LYS A 388 -12.14 15.51 10.38
N LYS A 389 -11.64 16.72 10.62
CA LYS A 389 -12.27 17.72 11.51
C LYS A 389 -13.66 18.13 11.01
N SER A 390 -13.83 18.33 9.70
CA SER A 390 -15.12 18.67 9.09
C SER A 390 -16.13 17.52 9.19
N LEU A 391 -15.71 16.26 8.93
CA LEU A 391 -16.57 15.09 9.12
C LEU A 391 -17.08 15.00 10.55
N PHE A 392 -16.16 15.24 11.48
CA PHE A 392 -16.43 15.17 12.90
C PHE A 392 -17.41 16.26 13.35
N GLN A 393 -17.25 17.50 12.88
CA GLN A 393 -18.21 18.58 13.16
C GLN A 393 -19.62 18.29 12.63
N LYS A 394 -19.74 17.63 11.47
CA LYS A 394 -21.04 17.30 10.87
C LYS A 394 -21.77 16.18 11.62
N MET A 395 -21.05 15.14 12.06
CA MET A 395 -21.55 14.08 12.95
C MET A 395 -22.28 14.62 14.18
N ILE A 396 -21.71 15.67 14.77
CA ILE A 396 -22.11 16.16 16.09
C ILE A 396 -23.40 16.99 16.03
N ALA A 397 -23.75 17.52 14.87
CA ALA A 397 -24.89 18.41 14.70
C ALA A 397 -26.24 17.66 14.57
N GLY A 398 -26.31 16.36 14.86
CA GLY A 398 -27.44 15.48 14.51
C GLY A 398 -27.67 15.36 12.99
N LYS A 399 -26.83 16.02 12.18
CA LYS A 399 -26.89 16.02 10.73
C LYS A 399 -26.35 14.70 10.26
N ASN A 400 -27.31 13.78 10.08
CA ASN A 400 -27.17 12.45 9.54
C ASN A 400 -25.85 12.29 8.76
N LEU A 401 -24.93 11.48 9.28
CA LEU A 401 -23.58 11.34 8.73
C LEU A 401 -23.58 10.45 7.49
N THR A 402 -24.69 9.77 7.19
CA THR A 402 -25.02 9.41 5.81
C THR A 402 -24.87 10.68 4.99
N ILE A 403 -25.46 11.87 5.22
CA ILE A 403 -25.22 13.17 4.48
C ILE A 403 -23.72 13.55 4.22
N LEU A 404 -22.72 12.88 4.81
CA LEU A 404 -21.32 13.02 4.41
C LEU A 404 -20.67 11.79 3.78
N LEU A 405 -21.07 10.56 4.14
CA LEU A 405 -20.98 9.37 3.28
C LEU A 405 -21.88 9.48 2.03
N ALA A 406 -22.72 10.51 2.01
CA ALA A 406 -23.84 10.81 1.14
C ALA A 406 -23.80 12.30 0.75
N ALA A 407 -22.68 12.97 1.02
CA ALA A 407 -22.09 13.83 0.00
C ALA A 407 -21.76 13.02 -1.29
N LEU A 408 -21.96 11.69 -1.26
CA LEU A 408 -21.98 10.76 -2.39
C LEU A 408 -23.39 10.20 -2.75
N THR A 409 -24.46 10.41 -1.96
CA THR A 409 -25.78 9.71 -2.08
C THR A 409 -27.02 10.35 -1.42
N LYS A 410 -26.91 11.40 -0.60
CA LYS A 410 -27.98 12.30 -0.17
C LYS A 410 -27.75 13.59 -0.94
N MET A 411 -27.88 13.40 -2.24
CA MET A 411 -28.40 14.46 -3.08
C MET A 411 -29.87 14.52 -2.70
N THR A 412 -30.24 15.58 -1.99
CA THR A 412 -31.46 15.58 -1.17
C THR A 412 -32.75 15.66 -1.99
N ASN A 413 -32.62 15.96 -3.27
CA ASN A 413 -33.70 16.00 -4.23
C ASN A 413 -33.54 14.80 -5.19
N VAL A 414 -34.66 14.35 -5.76
CA VAL A 414 -34.61 13.60 -7.02
C VAL A 414 -33.78 14.43 -8.00
N TRP A 415 -32.76 13.86 -8.65
CA TRP A 415 -32.06 14.59 -9.70
C TRP A 415 -33.06 14.87 -10.80
N GLU A 416 -33.38 16.14 -10.99
CA GLU A 416 -34.24 16.61 -12.07
C GLU A 416 -33.58 16.25 -13.41
N GLN A 417 -34.42 15.89 -14.38
CA GLN A 417 -33.97 15.73 -15.75
C GLN A 417 -34.07 17.09 -16.41
N GLU A 418 -32.93 17.63 -16.80
CA GLU A 418 -32.85 18.87 -17.54
C GLU A 418 -32.29 18.62 -18.93
N LYS A 419 -32.79 19.36 -19.92
CA LYS A 419 -32.19 19.39 -21.25
C LYS A 419 -30.87 20.12 -21.20
N ILE A 420 -29.91 19.73 -22.04
CA ILE A 420 -28.61 20.42 -22.16
C ILE A 420 -28.80 21.90 -22.56
N GLU A 421 -29.77 22.23 -23.41
CA GLU A 421 -30.09 23.62 -23.80
C GLU A 421 -30.47 24.55 -22.64
N ASN A 422 -31.04 24.03 -21.55
CA ASN A 422 -31.43 24.83 -20.39
C ASN A 422 -30.25 25.17 -19.46
N ILE A 423 -29.14 24.42 -19.55
CA ILE A 423 -28.07 24.42 -18.54
C ILE A 423 -26.67 24.66 -19.12
N CYS A 424 -26.52 24.60 -20.45
CA CYS A 424 -25.27 24.76 -21.17
C CYS A 424 -25.44 25.62 -22.42
N ASP A 425 -24.49 26.53 -22.66
CA ASP A 425 -24.32 27.22 -23.93
C ASP A 425 -23.38 26.45 -24.84
N ARG A 426 -23.62 26.52 -26.16
CA ARG A 426 -22.81 25.86 -27.20
C ARG A 426 -21.84 26.87 -27.84
N PHE A 427 -20.55 26.53 -27.87
CA PHE A 427 -19.46 27.36 -28.36
C PHE A 427 -18.88 26.88 -29.71
N ASP A 428 -19.62 26.01 -30.41
CA ASP A 428 -19.21 25.41 -31.68
C ASP A 428 -18.78 26.42 -32.76
N ASN A 429 -19.29 27.65 -32.71
CA ASN A 429 -18.99 28.73 -33.65
C ASN A 429 -17.53 29.24 -33.52
N TYR A 430 -16.86 28.98 -32.38
CA TYR A 430 -15.45 29.32 -32.17
C TYR A 430 -14.50 28.19 -32.59
N ARG A 431 -15.00 27.04 -33.06
CA ARG A 431 -14.16 25.93 -33.56
C ARG A 431 -13.54 26.33 -34.89
N ILE A 432 -12.23 26.13 -35.04
CA ILE A 432 -11.50 26.45 -36.28
C ILE A 432 -10.76 25.18 -36.73
N PRO A 433 -11.20 24.51 -37.80
CA PRO A 433 -10.49 23.34 -38.32
C PRO A 433 -9.16 23.75 -38.96
N ILE A 434 -8.07 23.06 -38.61
CA ILE A 434 -6.76 23.19 -39.26
C ILE A 434 -6.30 21.80 -39.73
N SER A 435 -6.06 21.68 -41.04
CA SER A 435 -5.44 20.50 -41.66
C SER A 435 -4.03 20.28 -41.10
N GLU A 436 -3.60 19.03 -40.95
CA GLU A 436 -2.32 18.70 -40.30
C GLU A 436 -1.11 19.43 -40.90
N LYS A 437 -1.09 19.58 -42.23
CA LYS A 437 -0.05 20.33 -42.97
C LYS A 437 0.04 21.82 -42.60
N ASN A 438 -1.07 22.42 -42.17
CA ASN A 438 -1.17 23.86 -41.90
C ASN A 438 -1.05 24.20 -40.40
N ARG A 439 -0.81 23.20 -39.54
CA ARG A 439 -0.67 23.40 -38.09
C ARG A 439 0.69 23.99 -37.73
N ILE A 440 0.69 25.25 -37.30
CA ILE A 440 1.87 25.88 -36.72
C ILE A 440 2.08 25.31 -35.31
N LYS A 441 3.20 24.60 -35.08
CA LYS A 441 3.54 24.02 -33.77
C LYS A 441 3.53 25.05 -32.64
N GLY A 442 3.01 24.66 -31.49
CA GLY A 442 3.02 25.46 -30.27
C GLY A 442 2.76 24.64 -29.03
N ASN A 443 2.26 25.27 -27.97
CA ASN A 443 2.03 24.64 -26.67
C ASN A 443 0.54 24.38 -26.36
N THR A 444 -0.38 24.81 -27.22
CA THR A 444 -1.82 24.67 -27.00
C THR A 444 -2.31 23.34 -27.57
N PRO A 445 -2.94 22.44 -26.78
CA PRO A 445 -3.47 21.18 -27.31
C PRO A 445 -4.60 21.42 -28.33
N TYR A 446 -4.48 20.76 -29.49
CA TYR A 446 -5.47 20.75 -30.57
C TYR A 446 -6.33 19.48 -30.46
N TYR A 447 -7.63 19.64 -30.25
CA TYR A 447 -8.59 18.58 -29.99
C TYR A 447 -9.45 18.25 -31.22
N GLY A 448 -9.67 16.96 -31.46
CA GLY A 448 -10.76 16.43 -32.28
C GLY A 448 -11.61 15.42 -31.48
N ALA A 449 -12.45 14.66 -32.15
CA ALA A 449 -13.43 13.73 -31.56
C ALA A 449 -12.88 12.88 -30.39
N ASN A 450 -11.71 12.27 -30.58
CA ASN A 450 -11.11 11.31 -29.63
C ASN A 450 -10.04 11.92 -28.70
N GLY A 451 -9.96 13.25 -28.59
CA GLY A 451 -9.02 13.97 -27.74
C GLY A 451 -7.94 14.76 -28.49
N ILE A 452 -6.79 14.94 -27.85
CA ILE A 452 -5.67 15.71 -28.41
C ILE A 452 -5.11 14.98 -29.65
N GLN A 453 -5.10 15.68 -30.78
CA GLN A 453 -4.48 15.23 -32.03
C GLN A 453 -3.08 15.87 -32.22
N ASP A 454 -2.85 17.08 -31.70
CA ASP A 454 -1.61 17.85 -31.92
C ASP A 454 -1.40 18.97 -30.88
N TYR A 455 -0.33 19.75 -30.99
CA TYR A 455 -0.11 21.00 -30.23
C TYR A 455 0.24 22.18 -31.14
N VAL A 456 -0.60 23.22 -31.11
CA VAL A 456 -0.57 24.36 -32.03
C VAL A 456 -0.26 25.70 -31.32
N LYS A 457 0.10 26.72 -32.13
CA LYS A 457 0.22 28.12 -31.71
C LYS A 457 -1.15 28.80 -31.73
N GLY A 458 -1.44 29.64 -30.75
CA GLY A 458 -2.76 30.27 -30.57
C GLY A 458 -3.73 29.38 -29.79
N TYR A 459 -5.02 29.74 -29.73
CA TYR A 459 -6.08 28.97 -29.07
C TYR A 459 -7.44 29.43 -29.61
N THR A 460 -8.44 28.55 -29.62
CA THR A 460 -9.84 28.95 -29.93
C THR A 460 -10.69 29.09 -28.68
N HIS A 461 -10.39 28.33 -27.62
CA HIS A 461 -11.12 28.37 -26.37
C HIS A 461 -10.15 28.46 -25.18
N SER A 462 -10.63 28.99 -24.07
CA SER A 462 -9.87 29.01 -22.81
C SER A 462 -10.78 28.77 -21.61
N GLY A 463 -10.16 28.41 -20.48
CA GLY A 463 -10.85 28.09 -19.23
C GLY A 463 -11.55 26.74 -19.27
N GLU A 464 -12.62 26.60 -18.49
CA GLU A 464 -13.41 25.37 -18.44
C GLU A 464 -14.23 25.17 -19.71
N ASN A 465 -14.06 23.98 -20.33
CA ASN A 465 -14.81 23.56 -21.51
C ASN A 465 -15.16 22.06 -21.36
N ILE A 466 -16.34 21.67 -21.88
CA ILE A 466 -16.71 20.27 -22.07
C ILE A 466 -16.66 19.98 -23.56
N LEU A 467 -15.89 18.97 -23.96
CA LEU A 467 -15.78 18.50 -25.34
C LEU A 467 -16.54 17.18 -25.48
N ILE A 468 -17.38 17.06 -26.50
CA ILE A 468 -18.10 15.83 -26.87
C ILE A 468 -17.78 15.54 -28.34
N ALA A 469 -17.52 14.29 -28.73
CA ALA A 469 -17.34 13.96 -30.15
C ALA A 469 -18.58 14.39 -30.97
N GLU A 470 -18.35 14.97 -32.16
CA GLU A 470 -19.40 15.22 -33.16
C GLU A 470 -19.46 14.03 -34.14
N ASP A 471 -18.35 13.69 -34.77
CA ASP A 471 -18.22 12.59 -35.73
C ASP A 471 -16.85 11.89 -35.63
N GLY A 472 -16.80 10.60 -35.99
CA GLY A 472 -15.54 9.83 -35.98
C GLY A 472 -15.08 9.35 -34.59
N VAL A 473 -16.02 9.03 -33.70
CA VAL A 473 -15.70 8.41 -32.39
C VAL A 473 -15.14 6.99 -32.56
N ASN A 474 -14.13 6.62 -31.77
CA ASN A 474 -13.50 5.28 -31.85
C ASN A 474 -14.27 4.15 -31.17
N ASP A 475 -15.17 4.48 -30.23
CA ASP A 475 -15.94 3.51 -29.43
C ASP A 475 -17.27 4.14 -28.98
N VAL A 476 -18.38 3.66 -29.54
CA VAL A 476 -19.73 4.15 -29.22
C VAL A 476 -20.12 3.80 -27.78
N ASN A 477 -19.66 2.67 -27.24
CA ASN A 477 -19.97 2.22 -25.88
C ASN A 477 -19.18 2.98 -24.80
N ASN A 478 -18.11 3.68 -25.20
CA ASN A 478 -17.29 4.53 -24.33
C ASN A 478 -17.08 5.90 -25.01
N TYR A 479 -18.20 6.53 -25.37
CA TYR A 479 -18.25 7.77 -26.13
C TYR A 479 -17.34 8.87 -25.57
N SER A 480 -16.65 9.58 -26.48
CA SER A 480 -15.61 10.52 -26.12
C SER A 480 -16.19 11.82 -25.57
N ILE A 481 -16.10 11.96 -24.24
CA ILE A 481 -16.47 13.18 -23.50
C ILE A 481 -15.31 13.57 -22.59
N LEU A 482 -14.85 14.81 -22.73
CA LEU A 482 -13.69 15.36 -22.05
C LEU A 482 -14.07 16.64 -21.30
N TYR A 483 -13.45 16.85 -20.15
CA TYR A 483 -13.45 18.13 -19.44
C TYR A 483 -12.03 18.65 -19.42
N VAL A 484 -11.85 19.91 -19.79
CA VAL A 484 -10.56 20.59 -19.87
C VAL A 484 -10.67 21.96 -19.20
N ASN A 485 -9.60 22.41 -18.55
CA ASN A 485 -9.53 23.72 -17.88
C ASN A 485 -8.17 24.36 -18.15
N GLU A 486 -7.97 24.76 -19.40
CA GLU A 486 -6.74 25.38 -19.93
C GLU A 486 -7.04 26.11 -21.25
N LYS A 487 -6.01 26.64 -21.93
CA LYS A 487 -6.15 27.11 -23.31
C LYS A 487 -6.15 25.90 -24.24
N ILE A 488 -7.09 25.84 -25.18
CA ILE A 488 -7.26 24.72 -26.10
C ILE A 488 -7.57 25.24 -27.51
N TRP A 489 -7.24 24.43 -28.52
CA TRP A 489 -7.76 24.57 -29.87
C TRP A 489 -8.72 23.41 -30.14
N VAL A 490 -9.87 23.65 -30.75
CA VAL A 490 -10.88 22.62 -31.02
C VAL A 490 -11.28 22.63 -32.50
N ASN A 491 -11.26 21.44 -33.09
CA ASN A 491 -11.65 21.14 -34.47
C ASN A 491 -13.18 20.98 -34.61
N ASN A 492 -13.71 20.96 -35.83
CA ASN A 492 -15.14 20.71 -36.10
C ASN A 492 -15.64 19.34 -35.59
N HIS A 493 -14.78 18.31 -35.53
CA HIS A 493 -15.15 16.97 -35.08
C HIS A 493 -15.48 16.81 -33.57
N ALA A 494 -15.55 17.90 -32.80
CA ALA A 494 -15.95 17.86 -31.39
C ALA A 494 -16.82 19.07 -31.03
N HIS A 495 -18.01 18.86 -30.48
CA HIS A 495 -18.83 19.91 -29.88
C HIS A 495 -18.16 20.50 -28.65
N VAL A 496 -18.32 21.81 -28.44
CA VAL A 496 -17.89 22.52 -27.24
C VAL A 496 -19.11 23.09 -26.54
N ILE A 497 -19.32 22.69 -25.29
CA ILE A 497 -20.35 23.28 -24.42
C ILE A 497 -19.74 23.74 -23.09
N LYS A 498 -20.39 24.73 -22.46
CA LYS A 498 -20.09 25.18 -21.10
C LYS A 498 -21.40 25.42 -20.35
N ALA A 499 -21.39 25.26 -19.04
CA ALA A 499 -22.48 25.67 -18.17
C ALA A 499 -22.88 27.13 -18.40
N SER A 500 -24.16 27.40 -18.69
CA SER A 500 -24.70 28.74 -18.98
C SER A 500 -24.82 29.62 -17.74
N ASN A 501 -24.88 29.00 -16.55
CA ASN A 501 -24.93 29.68 -15.26
C ASN A 501 -23.75 29.24 -14.37
N LYS A 502 -23.12 30.18 -13.66
CA LYS A 502 -22.02 29.95 -12.69
C LYS A 502 -22.35 28.94 -11.57
N LEU A 503 -23.63 28.62 -11.38
CA LEU A 503 -24.10 27.58 -10.48
C LEU A 503 -23.79 26.16 -10.99
N ASN A 504 -23.80 25.93 -12.31
CA ASN A 504 -23.58 24.60 -12.88
C ASN A 504 -22.08 24.29 -13.06
N ASN A 505 -21.66 23.11 -12.62
CA ASN A 505 -20.26 22.68 -12.61
C ASN A 505 -19.93 21.88 -13.87
N ASN A 506 -19.10 22.45 -14.76
CA ASN A 506 -18.70 21.82 -16.02
C ASN A 506 -18.16 20.39 -15.86
N PHE A 507 -17.35 20.15 -14.82
CA PHE A 507 -16.81 18.82 -14.56
C PHE A 507 -17.92 17.81 -14.16
N PHE A 508 -18.91 18.23 -13.36
CA PHE A 508 -20.06 17.37 -13.04
C PHE A 508 -20.89 17.05 -14.29
N ILE A 509 -21.21 18.03 -15.14
CA ILE A 509 -21.94 17.82 -16.40
C ILE A 509 -21.19 16.80 -17.28
N SER A 510 -19.86 16.91 -17.39
CA SER A 510 -19.02 15.95 -18.13
C SER A 510 -19.06 14.51 -17.57
N LEU A 511 -19.42 14.32 -16.29
CA LEU A 511 -19.67 13.01 -15.69
C LEU A 511 -21.09 12.49 -15.99
N SER A 512 -22.10 13.38 -15.96
CA SER A 512 -23.49 13.02 -16.28
C SER A 512 -23.64 12.58 -17.75
N LEU A 513 -22.97 13.27 -18.68
CA LEU A 513 -22.96 12.93 -20.11
C LEU A 513 -22.44 11.51 -20.39
N LYS A 514 -21.54 10.97 -19.55
CA LYS A 514 -21.01 9.60 -19.68
C LYS A 514 -22.01 8.49 -19.34
N ARG A 515 -23.27 8.85 -19.06
CA ARG A 515 -24.40 7.94 -18.86
C ARG A 515 -25.37 7.89 -20.03
N VAL A 516 -25.31 8.87 -20.93
CA VAL A 516 -26.21 8.94 -22.08
C VAL A 516 -25.98 7.68 -22.91
N ASP A 517 -27.07 7.05 -23.36
CA ASP A 517 -26.96 6.01 -24.37
C ASP A 517 -26.76 6.69 -25.72
N TRP A 518 -25.50 6.86 -26.09
CA TRP A 518 -25.14 7.50 -27.34
C TRP A 518 -25.54 6.65 -28.55
N SER A 519 -25.66 5.33 -28.40
CA SER A 519 -25.97 4.44 -29.54
C SER A 519 -27.32 4.72 -30.17
N SER A 520 -28.32 5.17 -29.39
CA SER A 520 -29.66 5.53 -29.85
C SER A 520 -29.81 6.97 -30.34
N LEU A 521 -28.75 7.78 -30.27
CA LEU A 521 -28.76 9.21 -30.62
C LEU A 521 -27.87 9.58 -31.82
N LEU A 522 -27.15 8.59 -32.35
CA LEU A 522 -26.21 8.76 -33.46
C LEU A 522 -26.90 8.46 -34.78
N VAL A 523 -26.57 9.25 -35.80
CA VAL A 523 -27.07 9.10 -37.18
C VAL A 523 -25.91 8.73 -38.12
N GLY A 524 -26.22 8.01 -39.19
CA GLY A 524 -25.23 7.52 -40.16
C GLY A 524 -24.70 6.11 -39.86
N GLY A 525 -24.62 5.26 -40.87
CA GLY A 525 -24.26 3.84 -40.74
C GLY A 525 -22.77 3.60 -40.51
N GLU A 526 -21.91 3.90 -41.49
CA GLU A 526 -20.46 3.65 -41.39
C GLU A 526 -19.70 4.68 -40.53
N ARG A 527 -20.24 5.90 -40.42
CA ARG A 527 -19.74 6.94 -39.52
C ARG A 527 -20.88 7.50 -38.69
N PHE A 528 -20.88 7.11 -37.42
CA PHE A 528 -21.75 7.70 -36.41
C PHE A 528 -21.46 9.20 -36.25
N LYS A 529 -22.50 10.01 -36.43
CA LYS A 529 -22.50 11.45 -36.17
C LYS A 529 -23.56 11.81 -35.13
N LEU A 530 -23.19 12.68 -34.20
CA LEU A 530 -24.10 13.38 -33.29
C LEU A 530 -24.39 14.76 -33.88
N ASN A 531 -25.67 15.09 -34.09
CA ASN A 531 -26.02 16.43 -34.55
C ASN A 531 -26.12 17.40 -33.37
N ALA A 532 -25.71 18.65 -33.57
CA ALA A 532 -25.70 19.66 -32.51
C ALA A 532 -27.11 19.92 -31.94
N SER A 533 -28.17 19.86 -32.75
CA SER A 533 -29.57 19.96 -32.29
C SER A 533 -29.98 18.76 -31.43
N THR A 534 -29.54 17.54 -31.80
CA THR A 534 -29.74 16.32 -31.01
C THR A 534 -29.02 16.45 -29.67
N LEU A 535 -27.74 16.85 -29.65
CA LEU A 535 -26.96 17.08 -28.43
C LEU A 535 -27.71 18.00 -27.45
N MET A 536 -28.13 19.19 -27.90
CA MET A 536 -28.76 20.18 -27.02
C MET A 536 -30.11 19.71 -26.43
N ASN A 537 -30.82 18.81 -27.14
CA ASN A 537 -32.08 18.21 -26.68
C ASN A 537 -31.93 17.01 -25.73
N ILE A 538 -30.70 16.53 -25.46
CA ILE A 538 -30.49 15.39 -24.54
C ILE A 538 -30.88 15.78 -23.12
N PHE A 539 -31.70 14.94 -22.47
CA PHE A 539 -31.99 15.06 -21.04
C PHE A 539 -30.89 14.39 -20.20
N ILE A 540 -30.23 15.17 -19.34
CA ILE A 540 -29.30 14.66 -18.34
C ILE A 540 -29.81 14.91 -16.93
N LYS A 541 -29.43 14.05 -15.99
CA LYS A 541 -29.80 14.19 -14.59
C LYS A 541 -28.85 15.16 -13.88
N ILE A 542 -29.41 16.20 -13.26
CA ILE A 542 -28.69 17.26 -12.55
C ILE A 542 -29.01 17.21 -11.05
N CYS A 543 -28.01 17.50 -10.21
CA CYS A 543 -28.16 17.68 -8.76
C CYS A 543 -27.85 19.13 -8.38
N ASN A 544 -28.10 19.54 -7.14
CA ASN A 544 -27.87 20.93 -6.76
C ASN A 544 -26.37 21.31 -6.77
N THR A 545 -26.11 22.60 -6.96
CA THR A 545 -24.81 23.29 -6.96
C THR A 545 -23.80 22.71 -5.95
N ASN A 546 -24.26 22.54 -4.71
CA ASN A 546 -23.44 22.17 -3.56
C ASN A 546 -23.03 20.69 -3.63
N GLU A 547 -23.85 19.84 -4.24
CA GLU A 547 -23.54 18.44 -4.51
C GLU A 547 -22.61 18.32 -5.71
N GLN A 548 -22.91 18.98 -6.84
CA GLN A 548 -22.04 19.03 -8.02
C GLN A 548 -20.59 19.37 -7.64
N ASN A 549 -20.41 20.39 -6.79
CA ASN A 549 -19.10 20.82 -6.31
C ASN A 549 -18.40 19.77 -5.40
N LYS A 550 -19.13 19.10 -4.48
CA LYS A 550 -18.55 18.03 -3.64
C LYS A 550 -18.09 16.84 -4.48
N ILE A 551 -18.90 16.45 -5.46
CA ILE A 551 -18.63 15.37 -6.43
C ILE A 551 -17.35 15.70 -7.22
N SER A 552 -17.30 16.91 -7.77
CA SER A 552 -16.14 17.43 -8.51
C SER A 552 -14.86 17.39 -7.66
N ILE A 553 -14.89 17.89 -6.41
CA ILE A 553 -13.75 17.85 -5.48
C ILE A 553 -13.25 16.41 -5.25
N ILE A 554 -14.14 15.44 -5.00
CA ILE A 554 -13.76 14.06 -4.69
C ILE A 554 -13.11 13.39 -5.90
N PHE A 555 -13.69 13.54 -7.10
CA PHE A 555 -13.09 13.01 -8.32
C PHE A 555 -11.78 13.74 -8.68
N ASN A 556 -11.67 15.04 -8.44
CA ASN A 556 -10.45 15.80 -8.67
C ASN A 556 -9.32 15.35 -7.73
N ILE A 557 -9.62 14.99 -6.47
CA ILE A 557 -8.64 14.37 -5.56
C ILE A 557 -8.19 13.00 -6.10
N ILE A 558 -9.12 12.15 -6.53
CA ILE A 558 -8.78 10.80 -7.05
C ILE A 558 -7.99 10.89 -8.36
N ASN A 559 -8.38 11.78 -9.28
CA ASN A 559 -7.65 12.10 -10.50
C ASN A 559 -6.24 12.62 -10.17
N SER A 560 -6.11 13.56 -9.23
CA SER A 560 -4.81 14.08 -8.78
C SER A 560 -3.91 12.98 -8.23
N LEU A 561 -4.45 12.04 -7.45
CA LEU A 561 -3.69 10.90 -6.92
C LEU A 561 -3.29 9.91 -8.03
N ILE A 562 -4.15 9.67 -9.02
CA ILE A 562 -3.82 8.87 -10.21
C ILE A 562 -2.69 9.55 -10.98
N THR A 563 -2.82 10.83 -11.32
CA THR A 563 -1.80 11.62 -12.03
C THR A 563 -0.48 11.68 -11.26
N LEU A 564 -0.51 11.87 -9.94
CA LEU A 564 0.69 11.84 -9.09
C LEU A 564 1.40 10.48 -9.12
N HIS A 565 0.65 9.38 -9.01
CA HIS A 565 1.25 8.05 -9.06
C HIS A 565 1.71 7.65 -10.46
N GLN A 566 1.07 8.16 -11.52
CA GLN A 566 1.55 8.02 -12.90
C GLN A 566 2.86 8.81 -13.09
N ARG A 567 2.94 10.07 -12.65
CA ARG A 567 4.20 10.85 -12.67
C ARG A 567 5.33 10.17 -11.89
N LYS A 568 5.04 9.60 -10.71
CA LYS A 568 6.03 8.82 -9.92
C LYS A 568 6.47 7.54 -10.64
N LEU A 569 5.55 6.85 -11.32
CA LEU A 569 5.86 5.67 -12.14
C LEU A 569 6.79 6.04 -13.31
N ASN A 570 6.38 7.01 -14.14
CA ASN A 570 7.15 7.48 -15.29
C ASN A 570 8.56 7.95 -14.89
N ALA A 571 8.70 8.65 -13.75
CA ALA A 571 9.99 9.09 -13.23
C ALA A 571 10.92 7.93 -12.82
N LEU A 572 10.37 6.84 -12.26
CA LEU A 572 11.13 5.63 -11.92
C LEU A 572 11.50 4.81 -13.17
N GLU A 573 10.62 4.78 -14.17
CA GLU A 573 10.87 4.12 -15.46
C GLU A 573 11.96 4.86 -16.24
N ASN A 574 11.93 6.20 -16.27
CA ASN A 574 13.00 7.03 -16.84
C ASN A 574 14.32 6.86 -16.07
N LEU A 575 14.30 6.88 -14.73
CA LEU A 575 15.49 6.62 -13.93
C LEU A 575 16.09 5.23 -14.25
N LYS A 576 15.24 4.20 -14.35
CA LYS A 576 15.67 2.85 -14.74
C LYS A 576 16.34 2.87 -16.12
N LYS A 577 15.75 3.54 -17.12
CA LYS A 577 16.31 3.67 -18.47
C LYS A 577 17.68 4.35 -18.44
N THR A 578 17.79 5.53 -17.82
CA THR A 578 19.08 6.26 -17.71
C THR A 578 20.16 5.46 -16.97
N LEU A 579 19.80 4.68 -15.95
CA LEU A 579 20.76 3.81 -15.29
C LEU A 579 21.15 2.60 -16.16
N LEU A 580 20.24 2.02 -16.94
CA LEU A 580 20.59 0.94 -17.89
C LEU A 580 21.51 1.43 -19.01
N GLU A 581 21.32 2.66 -19.48
CA GLU A 581 22.16 3.29 -20.51
C GLU A 581 23.55 3.65 -19.98
N LYS A 582 23.65 4.08 -18.72
CA LYS A 582 24.88 4.71 -18.20
C LYS A 582 25.62 3.91 -17.11
N MET A 583 24.98 2.99 -16.38
CA MET A 583 25.67 2.15 -15.35
C MET A 583 26.46 0.97 -15.93
N PHE A 584 26.47 0.84 -17.25
CA PHE A 584 27.20 -0.18 -17.99
C PHE A 584 28.13 0.51 -19.00
N PRO A 585 29.29 -0.08 -19.35
CA PRO A 585 30.16 0.50 -20.37
C PRO A 585 29.46 0.56 -21.74
N SER A 586 29.73 1.61 -22.50
CA SER A 586 29.40 1.69 -23.93
C SER A 586 30.31 0.76 -24.75
N GLU A 587 29.95 0.43 -26.00
CA GLU A 587 30.69 -0.58 -26.78
C GLU A 587 32.19 -0.28 -26.95
N ASN A 588 32.57 1.01 -26.96
CA ASN A 588 33.95 1.48 -27.09
C ASN A 588 34.59 1.87 -25.74
N SER A 589 34.04 1.43 -24.61
CA SER A 589 34.53 1.75 -23.26
C SER A 589 34.58 0.51 -22.37
N VAL A 590 35.56 0.46 -21.47
CA VAL A 590 35.61 -0.48 -20.34
C VAL A 590 35.19 0.17 -19.00
N PHE A 591 34.71 1.42 -19.06
CA PHE A 591 34.22 2.18 -17.92
C PHE A 591 32.75 2.58 -18.12
N PRO A 592 31.85 2.28 -17.17
CA PRO A 592 30.49 2.81 -17.20
C PRO A 592 30.50 4.32 -16.89
N SER A 593 29.60 5.07 -17.52
CA SER A 593 29.47 6.50 -17.23
C SER A 593 28.98 6.75 -15.79
N ILE A 594 28.03 5.97 -15.28
CA ILE A 594 27.57 6.02 -13.88
C ILE A 594 28.20 4.86 -13.12
N ARG A 595 28.88 5.17 -12.02
CA ARG A 595 29.53 4.17 -11.19
C ARG A 595 29.45 4.51 -9.70
N PHE A 596 29.65 3.52 -8.83
CA PHE A 596 29.92 3.82 -7.42
C PHE A 596 31.37 4.26 -7.27
N LYS A 597 31.59 5.36 -6.55
CA LYS A 597 32.89 6.02 -6.44
C LYS A 597 34.00 5.15 -5.84
N GLU A 598 33.67 4.12 -5.05
CA GLU A 598 34.66 3.18 -4.50
C GLU A 598 35.12 2.09 -5.50
N PHE A 599 34.67 2.11 -6.76
CA PHE A 599 35.15 1.21 -7.80
C PHE A 599 35.75 2.01 -8.96
N THR A 600 37.07 1.90 -9.14
CA THR A 600 37.84 2.68 -10.11
C THR A 600 38.44 1.82 -11.23
N ASN A 601 38.67 0.53 -11.00
CA ASN A 601 39.33 -0.38 -11.94
C ASN A 601 38.47 -0.60 -13.21
N ALA A 602 39.07 -0.79 -14.38
CA ALA A 602 38.33 -1.14 -15.60
C ALA A 602 37.42 -2.36 -15.40
N TRP A 603 36.33 -2.45 -16.17
CA TRP A 603 35.53 -3.67 -16.25
C TRP A 603 36.19 -4.61 -17.27
N GLU A 604 36.32 -5.87 -16.91
CA GLU A 604 36.80 -6.93 -17.80
C GLU A 604 35.71 -7.32 -18.81
N GLN A 605 36.10 -7.78 -19.99
CA GLN A 605 35.16 -8.21 -21.02
C GLN A 605 35.36 -9.70 -21.31
N GLU A 606 34.31 -10.50 -21.14
CA GLU A 606 34.36 -11.95 -21.31
C GLU A 606 33.17 -12.47 -22.13
N ARG A 607 33.36 -13.57 -22.87
CA ARG A 607 32.31 -14.21 -23.68
C ARG A 607 31.34 -14.98 -22.77
N LEU A 608 30.05 -14.89 -23.03
CA LEU A 608 29.03 -15.58 -22.25
C LEU A 608 29.25 -17.11 -22.19
N GLY A 609 29.72 -17.73 -23.28
CA GLY A 609 30.07 -19.15 -23.30
C GLY A 609 31.23 -19.54 -22.36
N ASN A 610 32.11 -18.60 -22.01
CA ASN A 610 33.22 -18.81 -21.06
C ASN A 610 32.79 -18.55 -19.60
N LEU A 611 31.58 -18.00 -19.38
CA LEU A 611 31.02 -17.66 -18.07
C LEU A 611 29.91 -18.60 -17.61
N SER A 612 29.29 -19.32 -18.55
CA SER A 612 28.06 -20.08 -18.30
C SER A 612 27.96 -21.28 -19.24
N ASP A 613 27.64 -22.43 -18.68
CA ASP A 613 27.03 -23.51 -19.47
C ASP A 613 25.69 -23.02 -20.00
N ILE A 614 25.39 -23.31 -21.26
CA ILE A 614 24.11 -22.95 -21.90
C ILE A 614 23.42 -24.24 -22.33
N LYS A 615 22.27 -24.55 -21.70
CA LYS A 615 21.53 -25.80 -21.92
C LYS A 615 20.14 -25.49 -22.45
N SER A 616 19.68 -26.20 -23.48
CA SER A 616 18.29 -26.15 -23.92
C SER A 616 17.38 -26.86 -22.93
N GLY A 617 16.11 -26.45 -22.83
CA GLY A 617 15.09 -27.20 -22.11
C GLY A 617 14.46 -28.35 -22.90
N ASP A 618 13.50 -29.03 -22.30
CA ASP A 618 12.79 -30.18 -22.88
C ASP A 618 11.51 -29.77 -23.61
N PHE A 619 11.01 -30.60 -24.52
CA PHE A 619 9.81 -30.28 -25.31
C PHE A 619 8.57 -29.95 -24.45
N VAL A 620 7.89 -28.85 -24.77
CA VAL A 620 6.73 -28.38 -23.99
C VAL A 620 5.41 -28.82 -24.60
N ILE A 621 4.88 -29.88 -24.01
CA ILE A 621 3.52 -30.37 -24.22
C ILE A 621 2.55 -29.35 -23.58
N LYS A 622 1.98 -28.42 -24.36
CA LYS A 622 1.01 -27.40 -23.88
C LYS A 622 -0.11 -28.01 -23.01
N ILE A 623 -0.55 -29.21 -23.36
CA ILE A 623 -1.53 -30.05 -22.65
C ILE A 623 -1.18 -30.32 -21.17
N LYS A 624 0.11 -30.34 -20.78
CA LYS A 624 0.55 -30.50 -19.38
C LYS A 624 0.47 -29.19 -18.56
N GLN A 625 0.17 -28.05 -19.17
CA GLN A 625 0.11 -26.75 -18.47
C GLN A 625 -1.25 -26.55 -17.78
N SER A 626 -1.24 -26.14 -16.50
CA SER A 626 -2.46 -25.81 -15.77
C SER A 626 -2.23 -24.70 -14.73
N PRO A 627 -3.12 -23.69 -14.59
CA PRO A 627 -2.92 -22.54 -13.69
C PRO A 627 -2.89 -22.91 -12.20
N ILE A 628 -3.39 -24.09 -11.79
CA ILE A 628 -3.30 -24.56 -10.40
C ILE A 628 -1.89 -25.05 -10.02
N PHE A 629 -1.08 -25.45 -11.01
CA PHE A 629 0.23 -26.05 -10.76
C PHE A 629 1.26 -25.03 -10.23
N LYS A 630 2.46 -25.52 -9.93
CA LYS A 630 3.42 -24.80 -9.07
C LYS A 630 4.59 -24.18 -9.83
N PHE A 631 5.12 -24.87 -10.84
CA PHE A 631 6.38 -24.50 -11.48
C PHE A 631 6.10 -23.84 -12.83
N PRO A 632 6.51 -22.58 -13.05
CA PRO A 632 6.23 -21.89 -14.31
C PRO A 632 6.93 -22.57 -15.49
N VAL A 633 6.30 -22.55 -16.67
CA VAL A 633 6.84 -23.11 -17.90
C VAL A 633 7.29 -21.98 -18.83
N TYR A 634 8.59 -21.89 -19.08
CA TYR A 634 9.16 -20.95 -20.04
C TYR A 634 9.37 -21.67 -21.37
N ASN A 635 8.69 -21.24 -22.44
CA ASN A 635 8.80 -21.88 -23.75
C ASN A 635 8.66 -20.84 -24.88
N GLY A 636 9.76 -20.18 -25.25
CA GLY A 636 9.80 -19.20 -26.33
C GLY A 636 9.02 -17.90 -26.13
N GLY A 637 8.18 -17.78 -25.09
CA GLY A 637 7.47 -16.54 -24.75
C GLY A 637 8.38 -15.48 -24.12
N SER A 638 7.91 -14.23 -24.10
CA SER A 638 8.55 -13.16 -23.32
C SER A 638 8.32 -13.30 -21.80
N THR A 639 7.34 -14.12 -21.40
CA THR A 639 7.04 -14.55 -20.04
C THR A 639 6.80 -16.07 -20.02
N TYR A 640 6.54 -16.64 -18.84
CA TYR A 640 6.08 -18.03 -18.74
C TYR A 640 4.73 -18.20 -19.46
N THR A 641 4.52 -19.35 -20.09
CA THR A 641 3.32 -19.67 -20.89
C THR A 641 2.22 -20.34 -20.05
N GLY A 642 2.60 -20.98 -18.94
CA GLY A 642 1.70 -21.61 -17.97
C GLY A 642 2.49 -22.22 -16.82
N PHE A 643 1.96 -23.26 -16.17
CA PHE A 643 2.63 -23.95 -15.05
C PHE A 643 2.54 -25.48 -15.19
N TYR A 644 3.58 -26.20 -14.79
CA TYR A 644 3.65 -27.65 -14.67
C TYR A 644 3.68 -28.10 -13.20
N LYS A 645 3.28 -29.36 -12.96
CA LYS A 645 3.39 -30.06 -11.67
C LYS A 645 4.86 -30.38 -11.31
N GLU A 646 5.68 -30.64 -12.33
CA GLU A 646 7.11 -30.96 -12.25
C GLU A 646 7.99 -29.80 -12.77
N PHE A 647 9.30 -29.90 -12.57
CA PHE A 647 10.30 -28.97 -13.07
C PHE A 647 11.51 -29.78 -13.57
N ASN A 648 12.17 -29.34 -14.63
CA ASN A 648 13.45 -29.90 -15.10
C ASN A 648 14.65 -29.02 -14.69
N PHE A 649 14.44 -27.75 -14.31
CA PHE A 649 15.51 -26.88 -13.78
C PHE A 649 15.23 -26.34 -12.37
N LEU A 650 16.26 -26.42 -11.52
CA LEU A 650 16.32 -25.76 -10.22
C LEU A 650 16.54 -24.25 -10.41
N GLY A 651 15.74 -23.43 -9.73
CA GLY A 651 15.96 -21.98 -9.67
C GLY A 651 16.89 -21.58 -8.51
N PRO A 652 17.46 -20.36 -8.54
CA PRO A 652 17.26 -19.34 -9.58
C PRO A 652 18.18 -19.53 -10.80
N LYS A 653 17.70 -19.14 -11.99
CA LYS A 653 18.47 -19.13 -13.25
C LYS A 653 18.13 -17.90 -14.09
N VAL A 654 19.01 -17.56 -15.04
CA VAL A 654 18.67 -16.69 -16.18
C VAL A 654 18.29 -17.58 -17.35
N VAL A 655 17.26 -17.18 -18.10
CA VAL A 655 16.84 -17.90 -19.30
C VAL A 655 16.65 -16.95 -20.48
N ILE A 656 16.97 -17.43 -21.68
CA ILE A 656 16.84 -16.68 -22.94
C ILE A 656 15.94 -17.50 -23.87
N SER A 657 14.84 -16.92 -24.34
CA SER A 657 13.99 -17.56 -25.35
C SER A 657 14.76 -17.70 -26.67
N SER A 658 14.84 -18.91 -27.20
CA SER A 658 15.60 -19.22 -28.42
C SER A 658 14.74 -19.21 -29.69
N ARG A 659 13.41 -19.37 -29.56
CA ARG A 659 12.43 -19.32 -30.66
C ARG A 659 11.18 -18.56 -30.21
N GLY A 660 10.39 -18.03 -31.13
CA GLY A 660 9.20 -17.23 -30.81
C GLY A 660 9.58 -15.79 -30.46
N ALA A 661 9.45 -15.38 -29.20
CA ALA A 661 10.01 -14.14 -28.68
C ALA A 661 11.53 -14.28 -28.46
N ALA A 662 12.25 -14.68 -29.52
CA ALA A 662 13.68 -14.98 -29.47
C ALA A 662 14.51 -13.78 -28.99
N GLY A 663 15.57 -14.07 -28.24
CA GLY A 663 16.37 -13.08 -27.54
C GLY A 663 15.71 -12.50 -26.28
N SER A 664 14.51 -12.94 -25.88
CA SER A 664 13.88 -12.45 -24.66
C SER A 664 14.45 -13.10 -23.39
N VAL A 665 14.89 -12.27 -22.45
CA VAL A 665 15.61 -12.64 -21.23
C VAL A 665 14.70 -12.58 -20.00
N ASN A 666 14.74 -13.62 -19.16
CA ASN A 666 13.97 -13.73 -17.93
C ASN A 666 14.83 -14.18 -16.74
N TYR A 667 14.53 -13.67 -15.54
CA TYR A 667 15.12 -14.12 -14.27
C TYR A 667 14.12 -14.99 -13.51
N VAL A 668 14.35 -16.30 -13.48
CA VAL A 668 13.43 -17.27 -12.91
C VAL A 668 13.87 -17.59 -11.48
N LYS A 669 13.03 -17.27 -10.49
CA LYS A 669 13.36 -17.34 -9.05
C LYS A 669 13.07 -18.69 -8.40
N SER A 670 12.06 -19.39 -8.90
CA SER A 670 11.64 -20.71 -8.43
C SER A 670 12.18 -21.78 -9.37
N ASN A 671 12.12 -23.05 -8.95
CA ASN A 671 12.18 -24.17 -9.89
C ASN A 671 11.12 -23.99 -10.98
N PHE A 672 11.41 -24.44 -12.18
CA PHE A 672 10.63 -24.14 -13.37
C PHE A 672 10.83 -25.22 -14.45
N TRP A 673 9.91 -25.28 -15.40
CA TRP A 673 10.14 -26.04 -16.62
C TRP A 673 10.74 -25.13 -17.69
N ALA A 674 11.94 -25.43 -18.14
CA ALA A 674 12.52 -24.84 -19.34
C ALA A 674 12.08 -25.67 -20.55
N GLY A 675 11.58 -24.99 -21.58
CA GLY A 675 11.20 -25.59 -22.84
C GLY A 675 12.35 -25.70 -23.83
N ASN A 676 12.22 -26.55 -24.84
CA ASN A 676 13.18 -26.65 -25.95
C ASN A 676 13.34 -25.36 -26.77
N SER A 677 12.41 -24.41 -26.63
CA SER A 677 12.51 -23.05 -27.19
C SER A 677 13.12 -22.03 -26.20
N VAL A 678 13.88 -22.50 -25.20
CA VAL A 678 14.53 -21.68 -24.17
C VAL A 678 15.91 -22.25 -23.83
N PHE A 679 16.89 -21.36 -23.81
CA PHE A 679 18.22 -21.61 -23.24
C PHE A 679 18.23 -21.23 -21.77
N VAL A 680 18.77 -22.12 -20.94
CA VAL A 680 19.02 -21.91 -19.51
C VAL A 680 20.50 -21.68 -19.30
N LEU A 681 20.84 -20.60 -18.60
CA LEU A 681 22.21 -20.22 -18.29
C LEU A 681 22.57 -20.72 -16.89
N ASP A 682 23.59 -21.57 -16.81
CA ASP A 682 24.23 -22.01 -15.57
C ASP A 682 25.62 -21.39 -15.44
N PHE A 683 25.71 -20.25 -14.75
CA PHE A 683 26.97 -19.54 -14.55
C PHE A 683 27.95 -20.36 -13.71
N MET A 684 29.19 -20.47 -14.19
CA MET A 684 30.25 -21.24 -13.57
C MET A 684 30.62 -20.65 -12.20
N LYS A 685 30.83 -21.51 -11.19
CA LYS A 685 30.94 -21.10 -9.78
C LYS A 685 32.25 -20.37 -9.44
N ASP A 686 33.32 -20.72 -10.14
CA ASP A 686 34.67 -20.16 -10.06
C ASP A 686 34.74 -18.72 -10.60
N LYS A 687 33.95 -18.39 -11.63
CA LYS A 687 33.99 -17.09 -12.33
C LYS A 687 33.41 -15.90 -11.55
N MET A 688 33.05 -16.06 -10.27
CA MET A 688 32.62 -14.96 -9.37
C MET A 688 31.49 -14.06 -9.90
N VAL A 689 30.57 -14.62 -10.70
CA VAL A 689 29.50 -13.85 -11.37
C VAL A 689 28.21 -13.78 -10.54
N ASN A 690 27.62 -12.59 -10.38
CA ASN A 690 26.31 -12.40 -9.75
C ASN A 690 25.16 -12.63 -10.74
N LEU A 691 24.42 -13.72 -10.57
CA LEU A 691 23.31 -14.13 -11.43
C LEU A 691 22.25 -13.03 -11.71
N PHE A 692 21.94 -12.15 -10.75
CA PHE A 692 20.95 -11.09 -10.98
C PHE A 692 21.54 -9.89 -11.74
N PHE A 693 22.82 -9.60 -11.54
CA PHE A 693 23.57 -8.65 -12.35
C PHE A 693 23.66 -9.11 -13.82
N SER A 694 24.00 -10.39 -14.05
CA SER A 694 24.00 -10.98 -15.41
C SER A 694 22.63 -10.90 -16.08
N TYR A 695 21.55 -11.12 -15.32
CA TYR A 695 20.19 -10.89 -15.83
C TYR A 695 20.00 -9.45 -16.32
N ILE A 696 20.45 -8.43 -15.56
CA ILE A 696 20.30 -7.02 -15.99
C ILE A 696 21.09 -6.75 -17.26
N LEU A 697 22.35 -7.19 -17.32
CA LEU A 697 23.21 -7.08 -18.50
C LEU A 697 22.53 -7.69 -19.73
N LEU A 698 22.15 -8.97 -19.65
CA LEU A 698 21.50 -9.68 -20.75
C LEU A 698 20.17 -9.04 -21.11
N LYS A 699 19.39 -8.56 -20.14
CA LYS A 699 18.13 -7.84 -20.38
C LYS A 699 18.32 -6.51 -21.10
N ASN A 700 19.49 -5.87 -20.97
CA ASN A 700 19.86 -4.69 -21.75
C ASN A 700 20.28 -5.05 -23.19
N LEU A 701 20.73 -6.29 -23.41
CA LEU A 701 21.19 -6.81 -24.71
C LEU A 701 20.09 -7.51 -25.52
N GLU A 702 18.81 -7.48 -25.11
CA GLU A 702 17.70 -8.10 -25.87
C GLU A 702 17.61 -7.60 -27.32
N PHE A 703 17.91 -6.32 -27.57
CA PHE A 703 17.93 -5.77 -28.93
C PHE A 703 19.08 -6.38 -29.76
N LYS A 704 20.29 -6.45 -29.20
CA LYS A 704 21.47 -7.05 -29.83
C LYS A 704 21.31 -8.55 -30.09
N MET A 705 20.58 -9.26 -29.22
CA MET A 705 20.20 -10.66 -29.44
C MET A 705 19.15 -10.80 -30.55
N ARG A 706 18.22 -9.84 -30.70
CA ARG A 706 17.23 -9.86 -31.80
C ARG A 706 17.85 -9.60 -33.16
N SER A 707 18.87 -8.74 -33.25
CA SER A 707 19.64 -8.53 -34.49
C SER A 707 20.55 -9.71 -34.88
N MET A 708 20.69 -10.73 -34.02
CA MET A 708 21.42 -11.98 -34.29
C MET A 708 20.50 -13.13 -34.75
N ILE A 709 19.20 -12.88 -34.94
CA ILE A 709 18.25 -13.89 -35.41
C ILE A 709 18.40 -14.05 -36.93
N SER A 710 18.59 -15.29 -37.40
CA SER A 710 18.66 -15.60 -38.84
C SER A 710 17.29 -15.39 -39.52
N SER A 711 17.28 -14.67 -40.65
CA SER A 711 16.08 -14.41 -41.47
C SER A 711 15.71 -15.56 -42.42
N THR A 712 16.59 -16.53 -42.63
CA THR A 712 16.37 -17.72 -43.48
C THR A 712 15.67 -18.85 -42.71
N GLY A 713 14.34 -18.77 -42.61
CA GLY A 713 13.49 -19.81 -42.01
C GLY A 713 12.78 -19.38 -40.73
N ILE A 714 12.42 -20.34 -39.86
CA ILE A 714 11.74 -20.05 -38.59
C ILE A 714 12.65 -19.20 -37.68
N PRO A 715 12.25 -17.97 -37.29
CA PRO A 715 13.11 -17.06 -36.52
C PRO A 715 13.60 -17.67 -35.21
N ALA A 716 14.91 -17.92 -35.14
CA ALA A 716 15.57 -18.55 -34.01
C ALA A 716 16.92 -17.89 -33.69
N LEU A 717 17.28 -17.89 -32.42
CA LEU A 717 18.59 -17.47 -31.92
C LEU A 717 19.43 -18.73 -31.66
N SER A 718 20.62 -18.84 -32.25
CA SER A 718 21.48 -20.02 -32.09
C SER A 718 22.28 -19.99 -30.79
N VAL A 719 22.61 -21.17 -30.23
CA VAL A 719 23.50 -21.25 -29.06
C VAL A 719 24.88 -20.68 -29.39
N LYS A 720 25.39 -20.92 -30.60
CA LYS A 720 26.70 -20.41 -31.05
C LYS A 720 26.77 -18.89 -30.99
N ASP A 721 25.68 -18.18 -31.30
CA ASP A 721 25.65 -16.72 -31.26
C ASP A 721 25.43 -16.18 -29.85
N VAL A 722 24.64 -16.87 -29.02
CA VAL A 722 24.52 -16.56 -27.58
C VAL A 722 25.88 -16.69 -26.89
N CYS A 723 26.68 -17.73 -27.19
CA CYS A 723 28.02 -17.90 -26.63
C CYS A 723 28.99 -16.76 -27.00
N LYS A 724 28.83 -16.13 -28.17
CA LYS A 724 29.65 -14.99 -28.63
C LYS A 724 29.32 -13.67 -27.92
N ILE A 725 28.20 -13.57 -27.21
CA ILE A 725 27.79 -12.34 -26.52
C ILE A 725 28.86 -11.96 -25.49
N LYS A 726 29.50 -10.80 -25.69
CA LYS A 726 30.46 -10.21 -24.77
C LYS A 726 29.72 -9.55 -23.61
N LEU A 727 30.05 -9.93 -22.38
CA LEU A 727 29.58 -9.29 -21.15
C LEU A 727 30.73 -8.52 -20.52
N PHE A 728 30.45 -7.28 -20.08
CA PHE A 728 31.37 -6.53 -19.23
C PHE A 728 31.12 -6.87 -17.76
N LEU A 729 32.16 -7.28 -17.05
CA LEU A 729 32.13 -7.68 -15.65
C LEU A 729 32.97 -6.72 -14.80
N CYS A 730 32.40 -6.28 -13.69
CA CYS A 730 33.14 -5.65 -12.60
C CYS A 730 33.39 -6.66 -11.47
N ASN A 731 34.15 -6.26 -10.45
CA ASN A 731 34.31 -7.06 -9.24
C ASN A 731 32.93 -7.41 -8.61
N LEU A 732 32.85 -8.55 -7.94
CA LEU A 732 31.59 -9.09 -7.40
C LEU A 732 30.86 -8.13 -6.43
N ASN A 733 31.58 -7.31 -5.67
CA ASN A 733 30.99 -6.31 -4.77
C ASN A 733 30.24 -5.20 -5.54
N GLU A 734 30.77 -4.80 -6.70
CA GLU A 734 30.12 -3.85 -7.59
C GLU A 734 28.89 -4.47 -8.28
N GLN A 735 29.04 -5.69 -8.84
CA GLN A 735 27.93 -6.42 -9.47
C GLN A 735 26.72 -6.52 -8.53
N GLN A 736 26.94 -6.90 -7.27
CA GLN A 736 25.90 -7.01 -6.24
C GLN A 736 25.20 -5.66 -5.98
N ARG A 737 25.94 -4.55 -5.97
CA ARG A 737 25.38 -3.21 -5.73
C ARG A 737 24.55 -2.70 -6.90
N ILE A 738 25.04 -2.89 -8.14
CA ILE A 738 24.29 -2.56 -9.35
C ILE A 738 22.98 -3.37 -9.38
N GLY A 739 23.08 -4.69 -9.12
CA GLY A 739 21.93 -5.56 -8.92
C GLY A 739 20.90 -4.99 -7.94
N ASN A 740 21.34 -4.64 -6.72
CA ASN A 740 20.46 -4.13 -5.67
C ASN A 740 19.74 -2.81 -6.04
N ILE A 741 20.36 -1.90 -6.79
CA ILE A 741 19.71 -0.66 -7.24
C ILE A 741 18.55 -0.97 -8.20
N PHE A 742 18.79 -1.76 -9.24
CA PHE A 742 17.73 -2.11 -10.19
C PHE A 742 16.61 -2.91 -9.53
N LEU A 743 16.91 -3.68 -8.49
CA LEU A 743 15.91 -4.39 -7.69
C LEU A 743 15.01 -3.45 -6.89
N LEU A 744 15.58 -2.43 -6.27
CA LEU A 744 14.80 -1.39 -5.58
C LEU A 744 13.89 -0.65 -6.58
N ILE A 745 14.42 -0.21 -7.71
CA ILE A 745 13.68 0.55 -8.73
C ILE A 745 12.53 -0.29 -9.31
N ASN A 746 12.79 -1.54 -9.73
CA ASN A 746 11.74 -2.44 -10.22
C ASN A 746 10.64 -2.69 -9.17
N SER A 747 10.99 -2.72 -7.87
CA SER A 747 10.01 -2.91 -6.78
C SER A 747 9.15 -1.66 -6.56
N LEU A 748 9.72 -0.46 -6.69
CA LEU A 748 8.99 0.80 -6.61
C LEU A 748 8.05 1.01 -7.82
N ILE A 749 8.50 0.63 -9.03
CA ILE A 749 7.67 0.59 -10.25
C ILE A 749 6.44 -0.30 -10.02
N ALA A 750 6.64 -1.55 -9.59
CA ALA A 750 5.54 -2.48 -9.32
C ALA A 750 4.58 -1.98 -8.22
N LEU A 751 5.10 -1.34 -7.17
CA LEU A 751 4.29 -0.71 -6.13
C LEU A 751 3.39 0.41 -6.69
N HIS A 752 3.94 1.28 -7.55
CA HIS A 752 3.17 2.38 -8.15
C HIS A 752 2.14 1.89 -9.17
N GLN A 753 2.48 0.89 -9.98
CA GLN A 753 1.51 0.19 -10.86
C GLN A 753 0.36 -0.41 -10.05
N ARG A 754 0.64 -1.04 -8.89
CA ARG A 754 -0.41 -1.55 -7.99
C ARG A 754 -1.27 -0.43 -7.39
N LYS A 755 -0.67 0.67 -6.92
CA LYS A 755 -1.42 1.86 -6.41
C LYS A 755 -2.32 2.44 -7.51
N LEU A 756 -1.84 2.55 -8.75
CA LEU A 756 -2.64 3.00 -9.90
C LEU A 756 -3.81 2.06 -10.21
N LYS A 757 -3.61 0.74 -10.20
CA LYS A 757 -4.69 -0.24 -10.41
C LYS A 757 -5.79 -0.10 -9.35
N ILE A 758 -5.41 0.06 -8.08
CA ILE A 758 -6.36 0.28 -6.98
C ILE A 758 -7.12 1.59 -7.16
N LEU A 759 -6.43 2.70 -7.45
CA LEU A 759 -7.08 4.00 -7.62
C LEU A 759 -8.00 4.07 -8.85
N LYS A 760 -7.61 3.48 -9.98
CA LYS A 760 -8.46 3.38 -11.18
C LYS A 760 -9.70 2.51 -10.91
N SER A 761 -9.54 1.39 -10.21
CA SER A 761 -10.66 0.54 -9.79
C SER A 761 -11.59 1.26 -8.79
N PHE A 762 -11.03 1.97 -7.81
CA PHE A 762 -11.78 2.77 -6.86
C PHE A 762 -12.54 3.91 -7.55
N LYS A 763 -11.91 4.64 -8.49
CA LYS A 763 -12.58 5.64 -9.33
C LYS A 763 -13.78 5.05 -10.08
N LYS A 764 -13.60 3.88 -10.73
CA LYS A 764 -14.69 3.18 -11.44
C LYS A 764 -15.81 2.75 -10.49
N SER A 765 -15.47 2.19 -9.32
CA SER A 765 -16.46 1.80 -8.31
C SER A 765 -17.21 2.98 -7.71
N LEU A 766 -16.52 4.09 -7.45
CA LEU A 766 -17.12 5.31 -6.93
C LEU A 766 -18.08 5.95 -7.94
N PHE A 767 -17.66 6.02 -9.22
CA PHE A 767 -18.51 6.46 -10.32
C PHE A 767 -19.80 5.63 -10.40
N VAL A 768 -19.70 4.30 -10.40
CA VAL A 768 -20.88 3.41 -10.40
C VAL A 768 -21.78 3.65 -9.16
N LYS A 769 -21.21 3.87 -7.97
CA LYS A 769 -21.98 4.02 -6.72
C LYS A 769 -22.69 5.37 -6.57
N MET A 770 -22.08 6.47 -7.03
CA MET A 770 -22.67 7.82 -6.93
C MET A 770 -23.82 8.05 -7.91
N ILE A 771 -23.96 7.17 -8.89
CA ILE A 771 -24.83 7.31 -10.07
C ILE A 771 -26.21 6.66 -9.86
N VAL A 772 -26.41 5.94 -8.75
CA VAL A 772 -27.70 5.38 -8.30
C VAL A 772 -28.45 6.43 -7.45
N GLY A 773 -28.71 7.60 -8.05
CA GLY A 773 -29.39 8.75 -7.42
C GLY A 773 -30.91 8.60 -7.21
N LYS A 774 -31.50 7.47 -7.62
CA LYS A 774 -32.75 6.96 -7.06
C LYS A 774 -32.45 5.57 -6.51
N ASN A 775 -32.89 5.33 -5.28
CA ASN A 775 -32.73 4.12 -4.50
C ASN A 775 -31.30 3.83 -3.97
N LEU A 776 -30.89 4.48 -2.87
CA LEU A 776 -30.02 3.77 -1.90
C LEU A 776 -30.83 2.73 -1.10
N THR A 777 -32.16 2.84 -1.13
CA THR A 777 -33.05 1.71 -0.99
C THR A 777 -32.55 0.53 -1.83
N ILE A 778 -32.01 0.66 -3.06
CA ILE A 778 -31.72 -0.51 -3.94
C ILE A 778 -30.66 -1.51 -3.42
N LEU A 779 -30.03 -1.32 -2.25
CA LEU A 779 -29.29 -2.42 -1.61
C LEU A 779 -30.10 -3.19 -0.54
N SER A 780 -31.07 -2.57 0.12
CA SER A 780 -32.13 -3.29 0.86
C SER A 780 -33.32 -3.65 -0.02
N ALA A 781 -33.48 -2.95 -1.15
CA ALA A 781 -34.65 -2.81 -2.01
C ALA A 781 -34.34 -3.01 -3.50
N THR A 782 -33.18 -3.56 -3.87
CA THR A 782 -33.25 -4.62 -4.89
C THR A 782 -33.82 -5.87 -4.23
N LEU A 783 -33.67 -6.05 -2.91
CA LEU A 783 -34.22 -7.20 -2.17
C LEU A 783 -35.68 -6.95 -1.67
N THR A 784 -36.03 -5.76 -1.19
CA THR A 784 -37.40 -5.31 -0.83
C THR A 784 -38.15 -4.52 -1.92
N LYS A 785 -37.56 -4.33 -3.11
CA LYS A 785 -38.32 -4.14 -4.36
C LYS A 785 -38.01 -5.23 -5.40
N MET A 786 -37.73 -6.44 -4.93
CA MET A 786 -38.27 -7.64 -5.58
C MET A 786 -39.78 -7.69 -5.24
N THR A 787 -40.56 -6.73 -5.76
CA THR A 787 -42.03 -6.72 -5.66
C THR A 787 -42.69 -7.60 -6.71
N ASN A 788 -41.90 -8.09 -7.67
CA ASN A 788 -42.27 -9.28 -8.42
C ASN A 788 -41.85 -10.46 -7.55
N VAL A 789 -42.83 -11.27 -7.13
CA VAL A 789 -42.59 -12.58 -6.54
C VAL A 789 -41.60 -13.32 -7.45
N TRP A 790 -40.44 -13.69 -6.91
CA TRP A 790 -39.52 -14.52 -7.66
C TRP A 790 -40.18 -15.87 -7.91
N GLU A 791 -40.38 -16.20 -9.18
CA GLU A 791 -40.98 -17.46 -9.56
C GLU A 791 -40.10 -18.59 -9.03
N GLN A 792 -40.75 -19.45 -8.23
CA GLN A 792 -40.09 -20.54 -7.55
C GLN A 792 -40.05 -21.74 -8.49
N GLU A 793 -38.92 -21.88 -9.19
CA GLU A 793 -38.74 -22.92 -10.18
C GLU A 793 -38.01 -24.13 -9.62
N ARG A 794 -38.35 -25.32 -10.13
CA ARG A 794 -37.66 -26.56 -9.76
C ARG A 794 -36.34 -26.63 -10.51
N LEU A 795 -35.25 -27.03 -9.85
CA LEU A 795 -33.94 -27.19 -10.48
C LEU A 795 -34.00 -28.01 -11.79
N GLY A 796 -34.79 -29.08 -11.82
CA GLY A 796 -34.98 -29.91 -13.04
C GLY A 796 -35.66 -29.20 -14.21
N ASN A 797 -36.31 -28.06 -14.01
CA ASN A 797 -36.86 -27.23 -15.08
C ASN A 797 -35.77 -26.34 -15.69
N LEU A 798 -34.80 -25.90 -14.89
CA LEU A 798 -33.74 -24.94 -15.22
C LEU A 798 -32.51 -25.56 -15.91
N CYS A 799 -32.29 -26.86 -15.73
CA CYS A 799 -31.15 -27.56 -16.28
C CYS A 799 -31.46 -29.00 -16.73
N GLU A 800 -30.64 -29.49 -17.65
CA GLU A 800 -30.61 -30.87 -18.12
C GLU A 800 -29.42 -31.61 -17.51
N GLN A 801 -29.68 -32.81 -17.03
CA GLN A 801 -28.69 -33.70 -16.43
C GLN A 801 -27.93 -34.46 -17.51
N ALA A 802 -26.62 -34.58 -17.34
CA ALA A 802 -25.79 -35.56 -18.05
C ALA A 802 -24.92 -36.34 -17.07
N LYS A 803 -24.93 -37.66 -17.23
CA LYS A 803 -24.07 -38.58 -16.48
C LYS A 803 -22.84 -38.96 -17.30
N SER A 804 -21.77 -39.32 -16.60
CA SER A 804 -20.55 -39.84 -17.20
C SER A 804 -20.33 -41.31 -16.80
N ARG A 805 -19.71 -42.08 -17.69
CA ARG A 805 -19.14 -43.40 -17.39
C ARG A 805 -17.62 -43.39 -17.23
N ALA A 806 -16.97 -42.22 -17.36
CA ALA A 806 -15.52 -42.13 -17.36
C ALA A 806 -14.91 -42.34 -15.98
N VAL A 807 -13.84 -43.13 -15.94
CA VAL A 807 -13.11 -43.52 -14.73
C VAL A 807 -11.68 -42.99 -14.77
N ILE A 808 -10.93 -43.17 -13.68
CA ILE A 808 -9.56 -42.65 -13.57
C ILE A 808 -8.61 -43.28 -14.61
N THR A 809 -8.90 -44.50 -15.09
CA THR A 809 -8.16 -45.18 -16.17
C THR A 809 -8.39 -44.59 -17.57
N ASP A 810 -9.38 -43.70 -17.74
CA ASP A 810 -9.59 -42.92 -18.97
C ASP A 810 -8.67 -41.71 -19.08
N ILE A 811 -7.87 -41.44 -18.04
CA ILE A 811 -6.79 -40.46 -18.11
C ILE A 811 -5.70 -40.99 -19.05
N LYS A 812 -5.56 -40.35 -20.21
CA LYS A 812 -4.50 -40.63 -21.19
C LYS A 812 -3.39 -39.58 -21.07
N SER A 813 -2.14 -40.02 -21.23
CA SER A 813 -0.95 -39.16 -21.19
C SER A 813 -0.93 -38.06 -22.25
N ARG A 814 -1.69 -38.23 -23.34
CA ARG A 814 -1.91 -37.27 -24.44
C ARG A 814 -3.39 -37.19 -24.88
N GLY A 815 -4.32 -37.01 -23.93
CA GLY A 815 -5.75 -36.86 -24.26
C GLY A 815 -6.09 -35.52 -24.97
N LYS A 816 -7.11 -35.53 -25.84
CA LYS A 816 -7.63 -34.37 -26.57
C LYS A 816 -8.36 -33.34 -25.68
N TYR A 817 -9.15 -33.80 -24.72
CA TYR A 817 -10.03 -32.98 -23.87
C TYR A 817 -9.65 -33.06 -22.39
N ASP A 818 -10.00 -32.04 -21.62
CA ASP A 818 -9.71 -31.97 -20.17
C ASP A 818 -10.70 -32.84 -19.37
N LEU A 819 -10.19 -33.76 -18.54
CA LEU A 819 -11.02 -34.59 -17.65
C LEU A 819 -11.05 -33.99 -16.23
N TYR A 820 -12.25 -33.78 -15.72
CA TYR A 820 -12.54 -33.27 -14.37
C TYR A 820 -13.01 -34.38 -13.44
N GLY A 821 -12.58 -34.32 -12.18
CA GLY A 821 -13.06 -35.14 -11.09
C GLY A 821 -13.44 -34.29 -9.88
N VAL A 822 -13.74 -34.94 -8.76
CA VAL A 822 -14.23 -34.35 -7.48
C VAL A 822 -13.46 -33.12 -6.99
N ASN A 823 -12.17 -32.97 -7.35
CA ASN A 823 -11.30 -31.86 -6.96
C ASN A 823 -10.91 -30.91 -8.12
N GLY A 824 -11.65 -30.93 -9.23
CA GLY A 824 -11.36 -30.16 -10.44
C GLY A 824 -10.64 -31.00 -11.49
N PHE A 825 -9.83 -30.36 -12.34
CA PHE A 825 -9.06 -31.03 -13.39
C PHE A 825 -8.15 -32.14 -12.82
N ILE A 826 -8.30 -33.38 -13.32
CA ILE A 826 -7.50 -34.55 -12.90
C ILE A 826 -6.57 -35.09 -13.99
N GLY A 827 -6.86 -34.84 -15.26
CA GLY A 827 -6.08 -35.38 -16.38
C GLY A 827 -6.68 -35.01 -17.74
N LYS A 828 -6.26 -35.71 -18.79
CA LYS A 828 -6.81 -35.53 -20.15
C LYS A 828 -7.39 -36.85 -20.65
N THR A 829 -8.42 -36.79 -21.49
CA THR A 829 -9.06 -37.96 -22.10
C THR A 829 -9.31 -37.74 -23.60
N ASN A 830 -9.57 -38.81 -24.34
CA ASN A 830 -10.03 -38.74 -25.73
C ASN A 830 -11.56 -38.85 -25.85
N LEU A 831 -12.27 -39.09 -24.75
CA LEU A 831 -13.73 -39.12 -24.72
C LEU A 831 -14.31 -37.76 -25.14
N THR A 832 -15.24 -37.76 -26.08
CA THR A 832 -15.83 -36.56 -26.68
C THR A 832 -16.75 -35.83 -25.68
N PRO A 833 -16.55 -34.53 -25.42
CA PRO A 833 -17.37 -33.74 -24.51
C PRO A 833 -18.87 -33.86 -24.78
N ILE A 834 -19.62 -34.17 -23.72
CA ILE A 834 -21.09 -34.27 -23.76
C ILE A 834 -21.70 -32.89 -24.07
N ASN A 835 -22.86 -32.88 -24.73
CA ASN A 835 -23.65 -31.69 -25.05
C ASN A 835 -22.85 -30.62 -25.81
N ASN A 836 -22.17 -31.04 -26.89
CA ASN A 836 -21.33 -30.22 -27.78
C ASN A 836 -20.25 -29.40 -27.05
N GLY A 837 -19.74 -29.90 -25.93
CA GLY A 837 -18.73 -29.19 -25.15
C GLY A 837 -19.20 -27.87 -24.54
N LYS A 838 -20.52 -27.69 -24.31
CA LYS A 838 -21.07 -26.55 -23.56
C LYS A 838 -20.52 -26.51 -22.12
N LYS A 839 -20.51 -25.33 -21.51
CA LYS A 839 -20.16 -25.11 -20.09
C LYS A 839 -21.28 -25.68 -19.20
N ALA A 840 -20.93 -26.37 -18.11
CA ALA A 840 -21.91 -26.99 -17.19
C ALA A 840 -21.55 -26.75 -15.70
N ILE A 841 -22.50 -26.98 -14.80
CA ILE A 841 -22.23 -27.10 -13.36
C ILE A 841 -21.99 -28.58 -13.06
N LEU A 842 -20.88 -28.93 -12.42
CA LEU A 842 -20.65 -30.29 -11.94
C LEU A 842 -21.13 -30.39 -10.49
N VAL A 843 -21.84 -31.47 -10.16
CA VAL A 843 -22.21 -31.87 -8.80
C VAL A 843 -21.45 -33.16 -8.47
N VAL A 844 -20.83 -33.24 -7.29
CA VAL A 844 -20.28 -34.50 -6.78
C VAL A 844 -21.44 -35.36 -6.29
N VAL A 845 -21.64 -36.51 -6.93
CA VAL A 845 -22.75 -37.43 -6.65
C VAL A 845 -22.34 -38.66 -5.85
N ASP A 846 -21.04 -39.01 -5.83
CA ASP A 846 -20.49 -40.12 -5.04
C ASP A 846 -19.37 -39.68 -4.09
N GLY A 847 -19.38 -40.22 -2.87
CA GLY A 847 -18.33 -40.02 -1.86
C GLY A 847 -18.46 -38.68 -1.14
N SER A 848 -17.71 -37.66 -1.56
CA SER A 848 -17.76 -36.31 -0.93
C SER A 848 -18.82 -35.42 -1.58
N VAL A 849 -20.07 -35.89 -1.47
CA VAL A 849 -21.22 -35.42 -2.26
C VAL A 849 -21.67 -33.99 -1.97
N GLY A 850 -22.44 -33.42 -2.90
CA GLY A 850 -23.06 -32.08 -2.77
C GLY A 850 -22.10 -30.91 -3.02
N LYS A 851 -20.81 -31.16 -3.22
CA LYS A 851 -19.85 -30.15 -3.68
C LYS A 851 -20.09 -29.82 -5.15
N THR A 852 -20.05 -28.54 -5.51
CA THR A 852 -20.22 -28.07 -6.90
C THR A 852 -18.94 -27.51 -7.51
N LEU A 853 -18.80 -27.64 -8.84
CA LEU A 853 -17.72 -27.07 -9.66
C LEU A 853 -18.31 -26.52 -10.97
N ILE A 854 -17.49 -25.80 -11.75
CA ILE A 854 -17.82 -25.45 -13.14
C ILE A 854 -17.01 -26.36 -14.07
N LEU A 855 -17.69 -27.02 -15.01
CA LEU A 855 -17.07 -27.65 -16.19
C LEU A 855 -16.82 -26.56 -17.24
N PRO A 856 -15.56 -26.27 -17.62
CA PRO A 856 -15.27 -25.38 -18.73
C PRO A 856 -15.78 -25.98 -20.05
N PRO A 857 -15.97 -25.16 -21.10
CA PRO A 857 -16.30 -25.70 -22.42
C PRO A 857 -15.21 -26.66 -22.92
N ASN A 858 -15.60 -27.58 -23.80
CA ASN A 858 -14.73 -28.60 -24.41
C ASN A 858 -13.99 -29.49 -23.38
N SER A 859 -14.65 -29.80 -22.26
CA SER A 859 -14.13 -30.64 -21.17
C SER A 859 -15.07 -31.83 -20.88
N PHE A 860 -14.53 -32.90 -20.28
CA PHE A 860 -15.21 -34.11 -19.85
C PHE A 860 -15.13 -34.26 -18.32
N PHE A 861 -15.90 -35.16 -17.70
CA PHE A 861 -15.92 -35.38 -16.24
C PHE A 861 -16.04 -36.87 -15.88
N THR A 862 -15.65 -37.27 -14.67
CA THR A 862 -15.72 -38.67 -14.19
C THR A 862 -17.12 -39.09 -13.75
N SER A 863 -17.38 -40.39 -13.63
CA SER A 863 -18.67 -40.97 -13.17
C SER A 863 -19.11 -40.54 -11.77
N THR A 864 -18.16 -40.24 -10.88
CA THR A 864 -18.40 -39.65 -9.53
C THR A 864 -18.92 -38.20 -9.56
N LEU A 865 -19.04 -37.62 -10.76
CA LEU A 865 -19.58 -36.30 -11.03
C LEU A 865 -20.77 -36.40 -11.98
N GLU A 866 -21.67 -35.45 -11.84
CA GLU A 866 -22.81 -35.25 -12.71
C GLU A 866 -22.82 -33.81 -13.25
N ALA A 867 -23.15 -33.62 -14.52
CA ALA A 867 -23.20 -32.30 -15.14
C ALA A 867 -24.64 -31.79 -15.31
N LEU A 868 -24.87 -30.56 -14.88
CA LEU A 868 -26.09 -29.80 -15.10
C LEU A 868 -25.82 -28.76 -16.20
N TYR A 869 -26.37 -29.01 -17.39
CA TYR A 869 -26.35 -28.09 -18.53
C TYR A 869 -27.56 -27.15 -18.41
N ILE A 870 -27.31 -25.85 -18.46
CA ILE A 870 -28.35 -24.86 -18.20
C ILE A 870 -29.16 -24.61 -19.46
N LYS A 871 -30.50 -24.63 -19.35
CA LYS A 871 -31.39 -24.35 -20.48
C LYS A 871 -31.32 -22.88 -20.90
N GLU A 872 -31.74 -22.61 -22.13
CA GLU A 872 -31.85 -21.24 -22.63
C GLU A 872 -32.83 -20.43 -21.76
N GLY A 873 -32.54 -19.14 -21.57
CA GLY A 873 -33.27 -18.29 -20.62
C GLY A 873 -32.65 -18.16 -19.22
N PHE A 874 -31.62 -18.94 -18.87
CA PHE A 874 -31.00 -18.89 -17.53
C PHE A 874 -29.47 -18.77 -17.56
N LEU A 875 -28.88 -18.18 -16.51
CA LEU A 875 -27.43 -17.98 -16.40
C LEU A 875 -26.76 -19.01 -15.50
N ILE A 876 -25.79 -19.75 -16.06
CA ILE A 876 -24.99 -20.72 -15.31
C ILE A 876 -24.26 -20.15 -14.10
N ASP A 877 -23.75 -18.92 -14.19
CA ASP A 877 -23.05 -18.29 -13.07
C ASP A 877 -24.03 -17.84 -11.95
N PHE A 878 -25.30 -17.61 -12.28
CA PHE A 878 -26.34 -17.39 -11.27
C PHE A 878 -26.68 -18.71 -10.56
N LEU A 879 -27.02 -19.76 -11.32
CA LEU A 879 -27.42 -21.05 -10.74
C LEU A 879 -26.28 -21.70 -9.93
N PHE A 880 -25.03 -21.58 -10.37
CA PHE A 880 -23.84 -22.05 -9.65
C PHE A 880 -23.63 -21.37 -8.29
N ASN A 881 -23.98 -20.09 -8.14
CA ASN A 881 -23.89 -19.40 -6.85
C ASN A 881 -25.14 -19.60 -5.97
N SER A 882 -26.27 -20.01 -6.57
CA SER A 882 -27.54 -20.28 -5.89
C SER A 882 -27.60 -21.68 -5.27
N LEU A 883 -26.99 -22.68 -5.90
CA LEU A 883 -26.90 -24.05 -5.37
C LEU A 883 -25.96 -24.14 -4.15
N LYS A 884 -26.51 -24.35 -2.96
CA LYS A 884 -25.76 -24.52 -1.70
C LYS A 884 -25.48 -26.00 -1.45
N THR A 885 -24.24 -26.36 -1.09
CA THR A 885 -23.87 -27.75 -0.74
C THR A 885 -24.73 -28.31 0.40
N GLU A 886 -25.12 -27.48 1.36
CA GLU A 886 -26.04 -27.84 2.45
C GLU A 886 -27.46 -28.19 1.98
N GLN A 887 -27.93 -27.62 0.86
CA GLN A 887 -29.23 -27.98 0.26
C GLN A 887 -29.13 -29.35 -0.43
N LEU A 888 -28.06 -29.58 -1.19
CA LEU A 888 -27.80 -30.87 -1.85
C LEU A 888 -27.63 -32.00 -0.83
N LEU A 889 -26.87 -31.78 0.25
CA LEU A 889 -26.63 -32.78 1.30
C LEU A 889 -27.89 -33.28 2.02
N LYS A 890 -29.02 -32.57 1.95
CA LYS A 890 -30.32 -33.09 2.48
C LYS A 890 -30.84 -34.29 1.71
N PHE A 891 -30.43 -34.43 0.46
CA PHE A 891 -30.77 -35.55 -0.44
C PHE A 891 -29.60 -36.55 -0.54
N SER A 892 -28.66 -36.56 0.43
CA SER A 892 -27.61 -37.56 0.46
C SER A 892 -28.08 -38.84 1.13
N THR A 893 -28.05 -39.96 0.43
CA THR A 893 -28.38 -41.30 0.95
C THR A 893 -27.11 -42.12 1.22
N GLY A 894 -27.21 -43.18 2.04
CA GLY A 894 -26.08 -44.03 2.43
C GLY A 894 -25.36 -43.61 3.72
N SER A 895 -24.95 -44.59 4.53
CA SER A 895 -24.36 -44.40 5.86
C SER A 895 -22.84 -44.23 5.85
N ILE A 896 -22.13 -45.07 5.07
CA ILE A 896 -20.65 -45.09 5.00
C ILE A 896 -20.14 -44.30 3.79
N ILE A 897 -20.67 -44.60 2.60
CA ILE A 897 -20.46 -43.83 1.39
C ILE A 897 -21.76 -43.09 1.09
N LYS A 898 -21.66 -41.77 0.90
CA LYS A 898 -22.81 -40.95 0.53
C LYS A 898 -23.00 -40.95 -0.99
N HIS A 899 -24.25 -41.05 -1.40
CA HIS A 899 -24.72 -40.97 -2.78
C HIS A 899 -25.78 -39.86 -2.89
N LEU A 900 -26.03 -39.37 -4.10
CA LEU A 900 -26.90 -38.21 -4.32
C LEU A 900 -27.54 -38.28 -5.72
N TYR A 901 -28.86 -38.55 -5.79
CA TYR A 901 -29.53 -38.83 -7.07
C TYR A 901 -30.30 -37.62 -7.60
N PHE A 902 -30.13 -37.28 -8.89
CA PHE A 902 -30.84 -36.14 -9.51
C PHE A 902 -32.35 -36.22 -9.36
N ASN A 903 -32.96 -37.41 -9.40
CA ASN A 903 -34.41 -37.54 -9.22
C ASN A 903 -34.89 -37.04 -7.85
N GLU A 904 -34.04 -37.04 -6.83
CA GLU A 904 -34.32 -36.50 -5.50
C GLU A 904 -34.08 -34.98 -5.46
N TYR A 905 -32.90 -34.52 -5.89
CA TYR A 905 -32.52 -33.11 -5.75
C TYR A 905 -32.97 -32.19 -6.91
N ARG A 906 -33.51 -32.71 -8.01
CA ARG A 906 -34.17 -31.92 -9.08
C ARG A 906 -35.38 -31.14 -8.57
N GLY A 907 -35.95 -31.57 -7.44
CA GLY A 907 -37.03 -30.90 -6.73
C GLY A 907 -36.57 -29.72 -5.86
N ILE A 908 -35.27 -29.40 -5.81
CA ILE A 908 -34.79 -28.19 -5.14
C ILE A 908 -35.45 -26.98 -5.80
N ASN A 909 -36.25 -26.27 -5.01
CA ASN A 909 -36.86 -25.01 -5.37
C ASN A 909 -35.80 -23.90 -5.36
N ILE A 910 -35.66 -23.22 -6.49
CA ILE A 910 -34.75 -22.09 -6.68
C ILE A 910 -35.61 -20.88 -7.03
N LEU A 911 -35.42 -19.79 -6.30
CA LEU A 911 -36.04 -18.51 -6.64
C LEU A 911 -35.32 -17.93 -7.85
N VAL A 912 -36.02 -17.77 -8.97
CA VAL A 912 -35.42 -17.35 -10.24
C VAL A 912 -35.83 -15.92 -10.59
N PRO A 913 -34.90 -14.94 -10.50
CA PRO A 913 -35.12 -13.61 -11.05
C PRO A 913 -35.09 -13.63 -12.58
N ASN A 914 -35.60 -12.56 -13.20
CA ASN A 914 -35.41 -12.32 -14.63
C ASN A 914 -33.92 -12.24 -15.04
N LEU A 915 -33.63 -12.49 -16.33
CA LEU A 915 -32.27 -12.49 -16.89
C LEU A 915 -31.45 -11.21 -16.60
N LYS A 916 -32.09 -10.03 -16.51
CA LYS A 916 -31.39 -8.77 -16.21
C LYS A 916 -30.94 -8.71 -14.75
N GLU A 917 -31.64 -9.37 -13.84
CA GLU A 917 -31.27 -9.51 -12.43
C GLU A 917 -30.29 -10.66 -12.18
N GLN A 918 -30.48 -11.83 -12.80
CA GLN A 918 -29.50 -12.93 -12.75
C GLN A 918 -28.09 -12.43 -13.14
N ASN A 919 -27.99 -11.60 -14.19
CA ASN A 919 -26.73 -10.98 -14.62
C ASN A 919 -26.10 -10.10 -13.53
N LYS A 920 -26.90 -9.23 -12.88
CA LYS A 920 -26.42 -8.35 -11.79
C LYS A 920 -25.88 -9.16 -10.61
N ILE A 921 -26.59 -10.23 -10.22
CA ILE A 921 -26.22 -11.12 -9.11
C ILE A 921 -24.93 -11.89 -9.45
N SER A 922 -24.84 -12.48 -10.64
CA SER A 922 -23.64 -13.16 -11.15
C SER A 922 -22.40 -12.27 -11.10
N ILE A 923 -22.49 -11.03 -11.59
CA ILE A 923 -21.38 -10.07 -11.58
C ILE A 923 -20.88 -9.79 -10.15
N ILE A 924 -21.79 -9.71 -9.16
CA ILE A 924 -21.41 -9.48 -7.76
C ILE A 924 -20.61 -10.67 -7.20
N PHE A 925 -21.08 -11.90 -7.41
CA PHE A 925 -20.37 -13.09 -6.94
C PHE A 925 -19.04 -13.34 -7.64
N ASN A 926 -18.99 -13.16 -8.97
CA ASN A 926 -17.76 -13.30 -9.74
C ASN A 926 -16.67 -12.30 -9.29
N ASN A 927 -17.06 -11.09 -8.90
CA ASN A 927 -16.13 -10.12 -8.28
C ASN A 927 -15.62 -10.58 -6.90
N ILE A 928 -16.48 -11.14 -6.04
CA ILE A 928 -16.07 -11.66 -4.71
C ILE A 928 -15.13 -12.87 -4.86
N ASN A 929 -15.49 -13.84 -5.71
CA ASN A 929 -14.67 -15.01 -6.02
C ASN A 929 -13.29 -14.60 -6.57
N SER A 930 -13.24 -13.58 -7.44
CA SER A 930 -11.98 -13.02 -7.97
C SER A 930 -11.09 -12.39 -6.89
N LEU A 931 -11.68 -11.74 -5.88
CA LEU A 931 -10.93 -11.19 -4.75
C LEU A 931 -10.39 -12.28 -3.81
N ILE A 932 -11.15 -13.34 -3.56
CA ILE A 932 -10.70 -14.52 -2.79
C ILE A 932 -9.48 -15.15 -3.48
N ALA A 933 -9.57 -15.42 -4.79
CA ALA A 933 -8.47 -15.97 -5.59
C ALA A 933 -7.21 -15.07 -5.57
N LEU A 934 -7.38 -13.75 -5.57
CA LEU A 934 -6.27 -12.80 -5.43
C LEU A 934 -5.57 -12.92 -4.07
N HIS A 935 -6.33 -12.99 -2.96
CA HIS A 935 -5.75 -13.19 -1.63
C HIS A 935 -4.98 -14.52 -1.52
N GLN A 936 -5.53 -15.60 -2.07
CA GLN A 936 -4.88 -16.92 -2.12
C GLN A 936 -3.57 -16.90 -2.93
N ARG A 937 -3.53 -16.20 -4.07
CA ARG A 937 -2.31 -16.05 -4.89
C ARG A 937 -1.21 -15.29 -4.16
N GLU A 938 -1.54 -14.18 -3.50
CA GLU A 938 -0.58 -13.40 -2.70
C GLU A 938 -0.04 -14.20 -1.51
N LEU A 939 -0.88 -15.00 -0.85
CA LEU A 939 -0.45 -15.92 0.22
C LEU A 939 0.54 -16.99 -0.28
N LYS A 940 0.29 -17.58 -1.46
CA LYS A 940 1.20 -18.55 -2.11
C LYS A 940 2.58 -17.90 -2.34
N ILE A 941 2.61 -16.66 -2.84
CA ILE A 941 3.85 -15.90 -3.09
C ILE A 941 4.59 -15.58 -1.77
N LEU A 942 3.92 -15.03 -0.77
CA LEU A 942 4.54 -14.66 0.51
C LEU A 942 5.13 -15.87 1.26
N LYS A 943 4.44 -17.03 1.25
CA LYS A 943 4.95 -18.28 1.85
C LYS A 943 6.19 -18.80 1.11
N ILE A 944 6.23 -18.74 -0.23
CA ILE A 944 7.41 -19.10 -1.03
C ILE A 944 8.58 -18.15 -0.74
N PHE A 945 8.31 -16.84 -0.66
CA PHE A 945 9.32 -15.82 -0.35
C PHE A 945 9.94 -16.02 1.04
N LYS A 946 9.12 -16.26 2.08
CA LYS A 946 9.59 -16.61 3.42
C LYS A 946 10.50 -17.84 3.39
N LYS A 947 10.10 -18.91 2.68
CA LYS A 947 10.93 -20.13 2.56
C LYS A 947 12.28 -19.86 1.87
N SER A 948 12.32 -19.00 0.86
CA SER A 948 13.56 -18.61 0.18
C SER A 948 14.52 -17.81 1.08
N LEU A 949 14.00 -16.86 1.86
CA LEU A 949 14.78 -16.12 2.86
C LEU A 949 15.43 -17.05 3.89
N LEU A 950 14.65 -17.98 4.46
CA LEU A 950 15.12 -18.99 5.43
C LEU A 950 16.21 -19.90 4.86
N GLN A 951 16.19 -20.19 3.55
CA GLN A 951 17.25 -20.97 2.92
C GLN A 951 18.56 -20.19 2.81
N LYS A 952 18.51 -18.88 2.50
CA LYS A 952 19.71 -18.05 2.33
C LYS A 952 20.44 -17.71 3.64
N MET A 953 19.74 -17.60 4.77
CA MET A 953 20.34 -17.27 6.07
C MET A 953 21.49 -18.20 6.52
N ILE A 954 21.53 -19.46 6.05
CA ILE A 954 22.40 -20.49 6.64
C ILE A 954 23.77 -20.63 5.98
N VAL A 955 23.97 -20.07 4.80
CA VAL A 955 25.21 -20.32 4.03
C VAL A 955 26.30 -19.30 4.37
N GLY A 956 26.07 -18.38 5.31
CA GLY A 956 26.94 -17.21 5.56
C GLY A 956 27.09 -16.25 4.36
N LYS A 957 26.46 -16.57 3.22
CA LYS A 957 26.56 -15.83 1.96
C LYS A 957 25.55 -14.69 1.95
N ASN A 958 26.05 -13.48 1.69
CA ASN A 958 25.31 -12.21 1.58
C ASN A 958 23.81 -12.38 1.29
N LEU A 959 22.96 -11.95 2.23
CA LEU A 959 21.50 -11.88 2.08
C LEU A 959 21.06 -10.77 1.10
N THR A 960 21.59 -10.84 -0.12
CA THR A 960 21.05 -10.15 -1.30
C THR A 960 19.74 -10.81 -1.69
N ILE A 961 18.68 -10.32 -1.04
CA ILE A 961 17.30 -10.50 -1.49
C ILE A 961 16.73 -9.13 -1.82
N LEU A 962 16.55 -8.95 -3.13
CA LEU A 962 15.55 -8.12 -3.78
C LEU A 962 14.68 -7.25 -2.86
N SER A 963 14.83 -5.93 -3.02
CA SER A 963 13.93 -4.82 -2.63
C SER A 963 14.20 -4.04 -1.34
N MET A 964 15.11 -4.46 -0.45
CA MET A 964 15.52 -3.63 0.69
C MET A 964 17.04 -3.67 0.90
N SER A 965 17.70 -2.51 0.89
CA SER A 965 19.08 -2.38 1.40
C SER A 965 19.03 -2.41 2.92
N LEU A 966 19.04 -3.62 3.48
CA LEU A 966 19.13 -3.86 4.91
C LEU A 966 20.51 -4.42 5.22
N THR A 967 21.43 -3.48 5.50
CA THR A 967 22.82 -3.70 5.95
C THR A 967 23.73 -4.46 4.97
N LYS A 968 24.99 -3.99 4.83
CA LYS A 968 26.06 -4.94 4.53
C LYS A 968 26.09 -5.89 5.72
N MET A 969 25.85 -7.18 5.49
CA MET A 969 26.34 -8.20 6.41
C MET A 969 27.86 -8.16 6.27
N THR A 970 28.56 -7.77 7.32
CA THR A 970 30.01 -7.52 7.25
C THR A 970 30.83 -8.77 7.51
N ASN A 971 30.27 -9.75 8.22
CA ASN A 971 30.98 -10.90 8.75
C ASN A 971 30.31 -12.20 8.29
N VAL A 972 31.10 -13.27 8.15
CA VAL A 972 30.59 -14.64 8.09
C VAL A 972 29.95 -14.94 9.44
N TRP A 973 28.80 -15.62 9.44
CA TRP A 973 28.16 -16.07 10.68
C TRP A 973 28.99 -17.18 11.32
N GLU A 974 29.35 -16.99 12.59
CA GLU A 974 30.07 -17.96 13.41
C GLU A 974 29.18 -19.17 13.71
N GLN A 975 29.79 -20.33 13.97
CA GLN A 975 29.10 -21.50 14.52
C GLN A 975 29.54 -21.70 15.96
N GLU A 976 28.56 -21.87 16.84
CA GLU A 976 28.80 -22.01 18.28
C GLU A 976 27.76 -22.96 18.90
N LYS A 977 28.08 -23.59 20.03
CA LYS A 977 27.14 -24.43 20.77
C LYS A 977 26.07 -23.55 21.41
N ILE A 978 24.80 -23.97 21.33
CA ILE A 978 23.68 -23.24 21.96
C ILE A 978 23.94 -23.00 23.45
N GLY A 979 24.52 -23.98 24.16
CA GLY A 979 24.84 -23.88 25.59
C GLY A 979 25.91 -22.85 25.97
N ASN A 980 26.73 -22.39 25.01
CA ASN A 980 27.76 -21.37 25.24
C ASN A 980 27.19 -19.94 25.13
N ILE A 981 26.04 -19.77 24.46
CA ILE A 981 25.37 -18.48 24.25
C ILE A 981 24.11 -18.33 25.11
N PHE A 982 23.41 -19.44 25.38
CA PHE A 982 22.13 -19.43 26.08
C PHE A 982 22.13 -20.32 27.33
N THR A 983 21.64 -19.78 28.44
CA THR A 983 21.23 -20.56 29.60
C THR A 983 20.02 -21.40 29.23
N ILE A 984 20.09 -22.72 29.47
CA ILE A 984 19.05 -23.67 29.08
C ILE A 984 18.25 -24.10 30.31
N THR A 985 16.93 -23.95 30.24
CA THR A 985 15.97 -24.39 31.26
C THR A 985 14.72 -25.00 30.61
N ARG A 986 13.66 -25.25 31.39
CA ARG A 986 12.37 -25.77 30.94
C ARG A 986 11.23 -25.15 31.74
N GLY A 987 9.99 -25.30 31.26
CA GLY A 987 8.81 -24.93 32.02
C GLY A 987 8.49 -25.86 33.20
N TYR A 988 7.33 -25.67 33.82
CA TYR A 988 6.80 -26.49 34.92
C TYR A 988 5.50 -27.18 34.53
N VAL A 989 5.13 -28.26 35.22
CA VAL A 989 3.86 -28.97 34.97
C VAL A 989 2.69 -27.99 35.17
N LEU A 990 1.70 -28.05 34.26
CA LEU A 990 0.46 -27.29 34.38
C LEU A 990 -0.71 -28.15 33.89
N GLY A 991 -1.67 -28.40 34.77
CA GLY A 991 -2.87 -29.18 34.46
C GLY A 991 -3.78 -28.46 33.46
N LYS A 992 -4.46 -29.25 32.62
CA LYS A 992 -5.28 -28.74 31.50
C LYS A 992 -6.51 -27.98 31.99
N GLU A 993 -7.06 -28.37 33.14
CA GLU A 993 -8.14 -27.70 33.86
C GLU A 993 -7.80 -26.26 34.28
N LYS A 994 -6.51 -25.92 34.36
CA LYS A 994 -6.02 -24.57 34.68
C LYS A 994 -5.76 -23.70 33.44
N ILE A 995 -6.05 -24.20 32.23
CA ILE A 995 -5.73 -23.51 30.97
C ILE A 995 -7.01 -23.14 30.22
N SER A 996 -7.20 -21.85 29.93
CA SER A 996 -8.32 -21.41 29.09
C SER A 996 -7.94 -21.35 27.61
N LEU A 997 -8.84 -21.80 26.74
CA LEU A 997 -8.68 -21.67 25.28
C LEU A 997 -8.76 -20.20 24.83
N GLU A 998 -9.51 -19.37 25.54
CA GLU A 998 -9.66 -17.96 25.22
C GLU A 998 -8.73 -17.09 26.07
N LYS A 999 -8.02 -16.19 25.40
CA LYS A 999 -7.23 -15.16 26.07
C LYS A 999 -8.21 -14.28 26.81
N ASN A 1000 -8.04 -14.12 28.12
CA ASN A 1000 -9.03 -13.42 28.89
C ASN A 1000 -8.39 -12.57 29.99
N ALA A 1001 -9.06 -12.42 31.13
CA ALA A 1001 -8.61 -11.62 32.24
C ALA A 1001 -7.65 -12.47 33.01
N TYR A 1002 -8.19 -13.48 33.68
CA TYR A 1002 -7.43 -14.47 34.39
C TYR A 1002 -6.33 -15.06 33.52
N PHE A 1003 -6.73 -15.54 32.35
CA PHE A 1003 -5.89 -16.30 31.47
C PHE A 1003 -5.23 -15.36 30.46
N LYS A 1004 -4.18 -14.66 30.91
CA LYS A 1004 -3.49 -13.58 30.17
C LYS A 1004 -2.26 -14.03 29.40
N TYR A 1005 -1.44 -14.84 30.06
CA TYR A 1005 -0.14 -15.25 29.53
C TYR A 1005 -0.34 -16.48 28.68
N PRO A 1006 0.12 -16.51 27.42
CA PRO A 1006 0.01 -17.70 26.59
C PRO A 1006 0.74 -18.87 27.25
N VAL A 1007 0.09 -20.03 27.23
CA VAL A 1007 0.68 -21.31 27.65
C VAL A 1007 1.21 -22.01 26.42
N PHE A 1008 2.52 -22.28 26.41
CA PHE A 1008 3.14 -23.08 25.37
C PHE A 1008 3.41 -24.51 25.84
N SER A 1009 2.95 -25.50 25.07
CA SER A 1009 3.16 -26.92 25.30
C SER A 1009 3.53 -27.62 24.00
N SER A 1010 4.46 -28.56 24.08
CA SER A 1010 4.99 -29.32 22.94
C SER A 1010 3.94 -30.13 22.17
N GLN A 1011 2.91 -30.59 22.87
CA GLN A 1011 1.93 -31.54 22.38
C GLN A 1011 0.80 -30.89 21.55
N THR A 1012 0.95 -29.62 21.13
CA THR A 1012 -0.14 -28.84 20.53
C THR A 1012 0.24 -28.20 19.19
N GLY A 1013 -0.74 -28.12 18.29
CA GLY A 1013 -0.62 -27.35 17.04
C GLY A 1013 -0.53 -25.83 17.28
N ASN A 1014 -0.60 -25.04 16.20
CA ASN A 1014 -0.62 -23.57 16.29
C ASN A 1014 0.59 -22.96 17.06
N ASN A 1015 1.82 -23.37 16.68
CA ASN A 1015 3.09 -22.96 17.31
C ASN A 1015 3.18 -23.25 18.83
N GLY A 1016 2.54 -24.34 19.25
CA GLY A 1016 2.53 -24.84 20.61
C GLY A 1016 1.59 -24.10 21.57
N LEU A 1017 0.70 -23.22 21.09
CA LEU A 1017 -0.22 -22.49 21.96
C LEU A 1017 -1.35 -23.42 22.44
N MET A 1018 -1.28 -23.84 23.70
CA MET A 1018 -2.27 -24.70 24.35
C MET A 1018 -3.48 -23.91 24.89
N GLY A 1019 -3.30 -22.61 25.13
CA GLY A 1019 -4.29 -21.71 25.71
C GLY A 1019 -3.59 -20.61 26.48
N TYR A 1020 -4.19 -20.16 27.58
CA TYR A 1020 -3.67 -19.07 28.41
C TYR A 1020 -3.77 -19.42 29.90
N TYR A 1021 -2.83 -18.91 30.69
CA TYR A 1021 -2.72 -19.10 32.14
C TYR A 1021 -2.59 -17.76 32.87
N ASN A 1022 -2.70 -17.82 34.20
CA ASN A 1022 -2.75 -16.68 35.09
C ASN A 1022 -1.39 -16.10 35.45
N SER A 1023 -0.36 -16.93 35.53
CA SER A 1023 1.02 -16.52 35.73
C SER A 1023 1.87 -16.80 34.49
N TYR A 1024 3.11 -16.33 34.52
CA TYR A 1024 4.13 -16.60 33.51
C TYR A 1024 5.39 -17.10 34.21
N LEU A 1025 6.24 -17.82 33.47
CA LEU A 1025 7.54 -18.27 33.95
C LEU A 1025 8.68 -17.43 33.36
N PHE A 1026 8.52 -16.97 32.13
CA PHE A 1026 9.57 -16.34 31.36
C PHE A 1026 9.07 -15.05 30.69
N ASP A 1027 9.90 -14.01 30.71
CA ASP A 1027 9.69 -12.77 29.94
C ASP A 1027 10.71 -12.71 28.81
N LYS A 1028 10.23 -12.92 27.58
CA LYS A 1028 11.00 -13.08 26.33
C LYS A 1028 12.04 -14.21 26.38
N ALA A 1029 11.82 -15.21 25.54
CA ALA A 1029 12.75 -16.33 25.41
C ALA A 1029 12.66 -16.97 24.02
N ILE A 1030 13.62 -17.84 23.73
CA ILE A 1030 13.50 -18.77 22.60
C ILE A 1030 13.08 -20.12 23.20
N THR A 1031 11.88 -20.58 22.86
CA THR A 1031 11.33 -21.87 23.34
C THR A 1031 11.49 -22.95 22.27
N TRP A 1032 11.67 -24.22 22.68
CA TRP A 1032 11.53 -25.36 21.77
C TRP A 1032 10.65 -26.47 22.33
N THR A 1033 10.09 -27.26 21.41
CA THR A 1033 9.32 -28.47 21.70
C THR A 1033 10.26 -29.62 22.09
N THR A 1034 10.20 -30.13 23.32
CA THR A 1034 11.10 -31.23 23.75
C THR A 1034 10.61 -32.62 23.38
N ASP A 1035 9.31 -32.83 23.11
CA ASP A 1035 8.73 -34.14 22.79
C ASP A 1035 7.54 -34.07 21.79
N GLY A 1036 7.12 -35.23 21.26
CA GLY A 1036 5.94 -35.36 20.40
C GLY A 1036 6.17 -35.07 18.92
N ILE A 1037 5.08 -35.03 18.14
CA ILE A 1037 5.12 -34.87 16.66
C ILE A 1037 5.74 -33.56 16.18
N TYR A 1038 5.88 -32.57 17.07
CA TYR A 1038 6.49 -31.27 16.80
C TYR A 1038 7.92 -31.16 17.37
N ALA A 1039 8.51 -32.24 17.89
CA ALA A 1039 9.80 -32.20 18.58
C ALA A 1039 10.87 -31.45 17.76
N GLY A 1040 11.61 -30.58 18.43
CA GLY A 1040 12.56 -29.68 17.81
C GLY A 1040 11.96 -28.46 17.09
N ASP A 1041 10.66 -28.20 17.09
CA ASP A 1041 10.12 -26.89 16.66
C ASP A 1041 10.53 -25.78 17.64
N VAL A 1042 11.19 -24.74 17.14
CA VAL A 1042 11.75 -23.63 17.93
C VAL A 1042 11.05 -22.32 17.57
N ASN A 1043 10.68 -21.53 18.58
CA ASN A 1043 9.88 -20.32 18.45
C ASN A 1043 10.42 -19.19 19.34
N TYR A 1044 10.49 -17.97 18.80
CA TYR A 1044 10.72 -16.75 19.58
C TYR A 1044 9.42 -16.31 20.26
N ARG A 1045 9.48 -16.01 21.55
CA ARG A 1045 8.38 -15.45 22.33
C ARG A 1045 8.74 -14.01 22.71
N ASP A 1046 7.93 -13.04 22.25
CA ASP A 1046 8.17 -11.59 22.42
C ASP A 1046 7.31 -10.95 23.53
N GLU A 1047 6.46 -11.76 24.20
CA GLU A 1047 5.69 -11.39 25.38
C GLU A 1047 5.93 -12.40 26.52
N LYS A 1048 5.64 -12.00 27.77
CA LYS A 1048 5.60 -12.89 28.94
C LYS A 1048 4.73 -14.12 28.68
N PHE A 1049 5.21 -15.30 29.05
CA PHE A 1049 4.52 -16.57 28.79
C PHE A 1049 4.75 -17.62 29.88
N TYR A 1050 3.81 -18.56 29.99
CA TYR A 1050 4.01 -19.81 30.71
C TYR A 1050 4.33 -20.91 29.69
N CYS A 1051 5.14 -21.89 30.06
CA CYS A 1051 5.25 -23.11 29.26
C CYS A 1051 5.30 -24.35 30.15
N THR A 1052 4.86 -25.48 29.62
CA THR A 1052 4.84 -26.73 30.37
C THR A 1052 6.26 -27.29 30.56
N ASN A 1053 6.42 -28.26 31.47
CA ASN A 1053 7.68 -29.00 31.69
C ASN A 1053 8.19 -29.77 30.46
N VAL A 1054 7.35 -29.93 29.44
CA VAL A 1054 7.66 -30.49 28.11
C VAL A 1054 7.95 -29.41 27.06
N CYS A 1055 8.24 -28.19 27.50
CA CYS A 1055 8.77 -27.12 26.66
C CYS A 1055 10.11 -26.62 27.22
N GLY A 1056 11.15 -26.69 26.39
CA GLY A 1056 12.48 -26.20 26.69
C GLY A 1056 12.60 -24.72 26.41
N VAL A 1057 13.45 -24.03 27.17
CA VAL A 1057 13.59 -22.57 27.15
C VAL A 1057 15.06 -22.17 27.14
N LEU A 1058 15.41 -21.25 26.23
CA LEU A 1058 16.72 -20.62 26.12
C LEU A 1058 16.62 -19.16 26.57
N LEU A 1059 17.53 -18.75 27.44
CA LEU A 1059 17.61 -17.40 28.03
C LEU A 1059 19.02 -16.81 27.79
N ASN A 1060 19.11 -15.50 27.56
CA ASN A 1060 20.36 -14.73 27.45
C ASN A 1060 20.03 -13.24 27.64
N ASN A 1061 20.91 -12.50 28.33
CA ASN A 1061 20.68 -11.09 28.68
C ASN A 1061 21.32 -10.07 27.72
N ASP A 1062 22.20 -10.52 26.82
CA ASP A 1062 23.00 -9.67 25.93
C ASP A 1062 22.29 -9.35 24.60
N GLY A 1063 20.98 -9.63 24.51
CA GLY A 1063 20.15 -9.34 23.34
C GLY A 1063 20.10 -10.45 22.28
N TYR A 1064 20.73 -11.60 22.50
CA TYR A 1064 20.64 -12.76 21.59
C TYR A 1064 19.27 -13.45 21.62
N ILE A 1065 18.40 -13.12 22.59
CA ILE A 1065 16.99 -13.54 22.61
C ILE A 1065 16.19 -12.70 21.60
N ASN A 1066 16.15 -13.16 20.36
CA ASN A 1066 15.41 -12.52 19.27
C ASN A 1066 14.98 -13.53 18.18
N LEU A 1067 14.14 -13.06 17.25
CA LEU A 1067 13.58 -13.88 16.18
C LEU A 1067 14.65 -14.42 15.19
N CYS A 1068 15.76 -13.72 15.01
CA CYS A 1068 16.84 -14.17 14.12
C CYS A 1068 17.47 -15.47 14.61
N ASN A 1069 17.84 -15.53 15.90
CA ASN A 1069 18.45 -16.73 16.48
C ASN A 1069 17.45 -17.86 16.62
N ALA A 1070 16.20 -17.57 17.00
CA ALA A 1070 15.14 -18.59 17.02
C ALA A 1070 14.93 -19.24 15.65
N ILE A 1071 14.99 -18.45 14.57
CA ILE A 1071 14.91 -18.97 13.19
C ILE A 1071 16.13 -19.83 12.84
N SER A 1072 17.33 -19.43 13.24
CA SER A 1072 18.56 -20.19 12.97
C SER A 1072 18.53 -21.55 13.67
N ILE A 1073 18.24 -21.54 14.98
CA ILE A 1073 18.14 -22.74 15.82
C ILE A 1073 17.04 -23.69 15.29
N ASN A 1074 15.85 -23.18 14.91
CA ASN A 1074 14.75 -24.01 14.39
C ASN A 1074 15.09 -24.82 13.13
N LYS A 1075 16.14 -24.44 12.39
CA LYS A 1075 16.54 -25.17 11.18
C LYS A 1075 17.49 -26.32 11.47
N VAL A 1076 18.25 -26.27 12.57
CA VAL A 1076 19.17 -27.34 12.97
C VAL A 1076 18.52 -28.31 13.95
N SER A 1077 17.75 -27.80 14.93
CA SER A 1077 17.10 -28.56 16.01
C SER A 1077 16.46 -29.88 15.57
N LYS A 1078 15.64 -29.87 14.51
CA LYS A 1078 14.92 -31.06 14.00
C LYS A 1078 15.82 -32.21 13.51
N LYS A 1079 17.11 -31.97 13.28
CA LYS A 1079 18.08 -33.02 12.93
C LYS A 1079 18.54 -33.83 14.14
N HIS A 1080 18.49 -33.22 15.33
CA HIS A 1080 18.97 -33.81 16.59
C HIS A 1080 17.82 -34.44 17.40
N VAL A 1081 16.64 -34.54 16.81
CA VAL A 1081 15.47 -35.21 17.41
C VAL A 1081 15.66 -36.73 17.30
N THR A 1082 15.71 -37.41 18.44
CA THR A 1082 15.71 -38.88 18.50
C THR A 1082 14.38 -39.40 17.98
N LYS A 1083 14.40 -40.36 17.05
CA LYS A 1083 13.20 -40.88 16.34
C LYS A 1083 12.76 -42.28 16.77
N VAL A 1084 13.43 -42.89 17.74
CA VAL A 1084 13.06 -44.19 18.29
C VAL A 1084 12.00 -43.96 19.37
N GLY A 1085 10.80 -44.49 19.18
CA GLY A 1085 9.64 -44.23 20.04
C GLY A 1085 9.04 -42.83 19.85
N ASN A 1086 8.53 -42.23 20.93
CA ASN A 1086 8.00 -40.86 20.91
C ASN A 1086 9.14 -39.85 20.63
N PRO A 1087 9.09 -39.06 19.53
CA PRO A 1087 10.20 -38.19 19.14
C PRO A 1087 10.57 -37.17 20.22
N LYS A 1088 11.86 -36.99 20.51
CA LYS A 1088 12.36 -36.13 21.61
C LYS A 1088 13.61 -35.33 21.26
N LEU A 1089 13.74 -34.15 21.88
CA LEU A 1089 14.95 -33.31 21.89
C LEU A 1089 15.16 -32.73 23.30
N MET A 1090 16.01 -33.39 24.09
CA MET A 1090 16.26 -33.07 25.51
C MET A 1090 17.29 -31.94 25.69
N ASN A 1091 17.27 -31.28 26.85
CA ASN A 1091 18.13 -30.13 27.18
C ASN A 1091 19.63 -30.39 26.94
N ASN A 1092 20.15 -31.55 27.36
CA ASN A 1092 21.56 -31.89 27.19
C ASN A 1092 21.95 -31.99 25.70
N VAL A 1093 21.07 -32.56 24.86
CA VAL A 1093 21.29 -32.62 23.41
C VAL A 1093 21.17 -31.22 22.79
N MET A 1094 20.17 -30.44 23.21
CA MET A 1094 19.96 -29.06 22.75
C MET A 1094 21.18 -28.17 23.06
N LYS A 1095 21.85 -28.38 24.21
CA LYS A 1095 23.05 -27.66 24.65
C LYS A 1095 24.20 -27.80 23.64
N GLU A 1096 24.40 -29.00 23.13
CA GLU A 1096 25.51 -29.37 22.24
C GLU A 1096 25.24 -29.09 20.75
N ILE A 1097 24.04 -28.62 20.38
CA ILE A 1097 23.75 -28.26 18.99
C ILE A 1097 24.59 -27.06 18.57
N LEU A 1098 25.37 -27.23 17.49
CA LEU A 1098 25.99 -26.13 16.76
C LEU A 1098 24.94 -25.41 15.91
N PHE A 1099 24.83 -24.10 16.08
CA PHE A 1099 23.99 -23.24 15.23
C PHE A 1099 24.79 -22.04 14.71
N SER A 1100 24.41 -21.53 13.55
CA SER A 1100 25.04 -20.34 12.98
C SER A 1100 24.39 -19.06 13.52
N TYR A 1101 25.20 -18.08 13.94
CA TYR A 1101 24.72 -16.79 14.44
C TYR A 1101 25.64 -15.64 14.01
N SER A 1102 25.14 -14.41 14.08
CA SER A 1102 25.96 -13.21 13.89
C SER A 1102 26.18 -12.56 15.25
N ASN A 1103 27.42 -12.26 15.62
CA ASN A 1103 27.74 -11.44 16.80
C ASN A 1103 27.24 -9.98 16.68
N ASN A 1104 26.74 -9.56 15.51
CA ASN A 1104 26.17 -8.23 15.29
C ASN A 1104 24.68 -8.16 15.66
N LEU A 1105 24.37 -7.77 16.90
CA LEU A 1105 22.98 -7.58 17.39
C LEU A 1105 22.11 -6.67 16.51
N LYS A 1106 22.71 -5.69 15.82
CA LYS A 1106 21.99 -4.77 14.92
C LYS A 1106 21.59 -5.46 13.60
N GLU A 1107 22.41 -6.38 13.12
CA GLU A 1107 22.09 -7.26 12.00
C GLU A 1107 20.95 -8.23 12.37
N GLN A 1108 21.05 -8.91 13.52
CA GLN A 1108 20.00 -9.78 14.06
C GLN A 1108 18.66 -9.05 14.22
N THR A 1109 18.70 -7.80 14.69
CA THR A 1109 17.51 -6.92 14.82
C THR A 1109 16.89 -6.62 13.46
N ASN A 1110 17.69 -6.25 12.45
CA ASN A 1110 17.19 -5.99 11.09
C ASN A 1110 16.53 -7.23 10.48
N ILE A 1111 17.13 -8.41 10.64
CA ILE A 1111 16.57 -9.68 10.16
C ILE A 1111 15.25 -9.98 10.87
N SER A 1112 15.20 -9.82 12.18
CA SER A 1112 13.98 -9.98 12.99
C SER A 1112 12.84 -9.08 12.48
N ILE A 1113 13.15 -7.82 12.13
CA ILE A 1113 12.18 -6.89 11.53
C ILE A 1113 11.69 -7.38 10.16
N ILE A 1114 12.56 -7.91 9.29
CA ILE A 1114 12.15 -8.48 7.98
C ILE A 1114 11.15 -9.61 8.17
N PHE A 1115 11.47 -10.59 9.03
CA PHE A 1115 10.60 -11.75 9.23
C PHE A 1115 9.29 -11.40 9.92
N ASN A 1116 9.29 -10.47 10.88
CA ASN A 1116 8.08 -9.94 11.49
C ASN A 1116 7.16 -9.23 10.47
N ASN A 1117 7.73 -8.43 9.57
CA ASN A 1117 6.96 -7.79 8.50
C ASN A 1117 6.34 -8.82 7.53
N ILE A 1118 7.09 -9.85 7.14
CA ILE A 1118 6.59 -10.92 6.26
C ILE A 1118 5.50 -11.76 6.93
N ASN A 1119 5.69 -12.12 8.21
CA ASN A 1119 4.66 -12.82 8.99
C ASN A 1119 3.38 -11.97 9.07
N SER A 1120 3.51 -10.67 9.35
CA SER A 1120 2.39 -9.73 9.41
C SER A 1120 1.63 -9.62 8.08
N LEU A 1121 2.33 -9.60 6.95
CA LEU A 1121 1.71 -9.61 5.62
C LEU A 1121 0.97 -10.92 5.33
N ILE A 1122 1.54 -12.07 5.71
CA ILE A 1122 0.86 -13.38 5.59
C ILE A 1122 -0.44 -13.36 6.41
N THR A 1123 -0.39 -12.94 7.68
CA THR A 1123 -1.58 -12.82 8.54
C THR A 1123 -2.62 -11.85 7.97
N LEU A 1124 -2.21 -10.72 7.39
CA LEU A 1124 -3.10 -9.75 6.78
C LEU A 1124 -3.85 -10.32 5.57
N HIS A 1125 -3.16 -11.06 4.68
CA HIS A 1125 -3.81 -11.67 3.53
C HIS A 1125 -4.71 -12.86 3.94
N GLN A 1126 -4.37 -13.61 5.00
CA GLN A 1126 -5.26 -14.64 5.57
C GLN A 1126 -6.56 -14.04 6.12
N ARG A 1127 -6.48 -12.95 6.89
CA ARG A 1127 -7.66 -12.22 7.38
C ARG A 1127 -8.49 -11.63 6.23
N GLY A 1128 -7.83 -11.14 5.18
CA GLY A 1128 -8.49 -10.65 3.96
C GLY A 1128 -9.29 -11.74 3.25
N GLN A 1129 -8.73 -12.94 3.09
CA GLN A 1129 -9.42 -14.10 2.54
C GLN A 1129 -10.65 -14.48 3.39
N PHE A 1130 -10.46 -14.72 4.69
CA PHE A 1130 -11.53 -15.09 5.63
C PHE A 1130 -12.70 -14.10 5.63
N ARG A 1131 -12.40 -12.79 5.58
CA ARG A 1131 -13.43 -11.75 5.46
C ARG A 1131 -14.25 -11.88 4.18
N ARG A 1132 -13.63 -12.13 3.02
CA ARG A 1132 -14.36 -12.28 1.75
C ARG A 1132 -15.18 -13.57 1.69
N GLU A 1133 -14.70 -14.65 2.31
CA GLU A 1133 -15.44 -15.90 2.47
C GLU A 1133 -16.69 -15.70 3.35
N ASN A 1134 -16.59 -14.93 4.44
CA ASN A 1134 -17.75 -14.56 5.26
C ASN A 1134 -18.70 -13.57 4.53
N GLU A 1135 -18.17 -12.59 3.77
CA GLU A 1135 -19.00 -11.73 2.93
C GLU A 1135 -19.77 -12.52 1.85
N LYS A 1136 -19.22 -13.64 1.35
CA LYS A 1136 -19.95 -14.57 0.48
C LYS A 1136 -21.05 -15.31 1.24
N LYS A 1137 -20.75 -15.88 2.41
CA LYS A 1137 -21.74 -16.58 3.25
C LYS A 1137 -22.94 -15.70 3.61
N ILE A 1138 -22.70 -14.46 4.07
CA ILE A 1138 -23.77 -13.52 4.44
C ILE A 1138 -24.63 -13.15 3.22
N ARG A 1139 -24.04 -13.00 2.03
CA ARG A 1139 -24.80 -12.72 0.80
C ARG A 1139 -25.61 -13.92 0.32
N ASN A 1140 -25.11 -15.14 0.53
CA ASN A 1140 -25.83 -16.40 0.32
C ASN A 1140 -26.86 -16.71 1.42
N PHE A 1141 -27.00 -15.86 2.45
CA PHE A 1141 -28.06 -15.94 3.46
C PHE A 1141 -29.18 -14.93 3.21
N VAL A 1142 -28.86 -13.85 2.48
CA VAL A 1142 -29.79 -12.79 2.05
C VAL A 1142 -30.42 -13.11 0.67
N LEU A 1143 -29.88 -14.11 -0.03
CA LEU A 1143 -30.45 -14.81 -1.19
C LEU A 1143 -30.84 -16.24 -0.80
#